data_AF-A0A7Y1UQ14-F1
#
_entry.id   AF-A0A7Y1UQ14-F1
#
_cell.length_a   1.000
_cell.length_b   1.000
_cell.length_c   1.000
_cell.angle_alpha   90.00
_cell.angle_beta   90.00
_cell.angle_gamma   90.00
#
_symmetry.space_group_name_H-M   'P 1'
#
loop_
_entity.id
_entity.type
_entity.pdbx_description
1 polymer ?
#
loop_
_entity_poly.entity_id
_entity_poly.type
_entity_poly.pdbx_seq_one_letter_code
_entity_poly.pdbx_strand_id
1 'polypeptide(L)'
;VRDCSVQRRNQKIIEEAPSPVLTDEQDRFVRAAAQRLGETAGYVNAGTVEFLFSPDDQAFWFMEVNARLQVEHPVTEATTGLDLVKMQLEIAGGARLHGDPPPTRGHAIEVRLNAEDPENQHAPSPGAVEIFRPAGGPGIRVDAGIEEDDVVAAEFDSMIAKIIAHGATRAEARARLDRALQETALVIRGGASNRVFLRQLLAAPEVIDGTADVGWLDGLVAADVAAEYGEVAVVVGAVESYDLDEELERRRFASAAARGRPDVAERRAFTTELTLRGNAYECEVRRLAPRRYRVGVDGAVIDVEVEKLGRTERRVEIAGSGYRILSVPEEDSVLIDVRGASHRVRRDLGGEVRSPSPAVVVSVAVEAGDFVTAGDRLAVLEAMKMEMTVTAPYDGRVRTVMIAPNLQVGVGVPLLILEREEAAAPASTTDRLGFAALGEAGHEGLRHNRCTHHLAELEALILGYDVDLDRFERVIDSEGLLCADALADEAVWEREAELLETLVDLMSLFRPEPADDDDLGDHARRSTRDYFFDYLRDPGARGEGLPASFVQRLRAGLAHYGIDSLDPKRRLRRALYRMYSANQRLRRRPGAIMALLQGWREADDVALFAAEYRPLLNRLADETRRRFPEIHELAAEVIFEAFDRPLLEETRAAVYEEADGHLAALASAGTGDQQELVRALVKASQPLKTTLARRFGDASRDMRRLLLEIMARRYYRMRSLEDVAHVEADGIGFLTASYAHEGTSITLIATHVDHPRLPEAVQASAALVARAPDDHDIVIDFYGWRDSAVDDPALTAREVAALLDGTDFGRPLRRVVLAVSAASGGAGMADIEQYTYRPGADGYREEREIRGLHPMMGKRLEVWRLSNFALERLPSADDTYLFRGRAHDNPRDERLFALSEVRDLTAVRDEDGRLIGLPNLERIFAEACAAIRRFQGSLPSQRRPVWNRILLYVWPTIDLEPDEMGLIVNRLAPATEGLGIEKVVVRSQVGDFGSTDRGAPEFEILNPEGAGVTIRAREPRPEPLEPLDDYAQKVVRLRTRGILHPYELIRMITPADGDAAGFPRGAFAECDLDGDRLVPVSRPPGENTANIIVGEITSFTTKHPEGMTRILIAGDPSRGMGSLAEAECRRINAALELALERRLPVEWYAVSAGALISMDSGTENMDWIALVLRRIIEFTQAGGELNVVVTGINVGAQPYWNAEATMLMHTKGILVMAPDSAMVLTGKQALDYSGGVSAQDNQGIGGYEQIMGPNGQAQYSA
;
A
#
# COMPACT_ATOMS: atom_id res chain seq x y z
N VAL A 1 43.17 -19.25 61.21
CA VAL A 1 42.57 -17.98 61.65
C VAL A 1 41.71 -17.47 60.51
N ARG A 2 40.61 -16.76 60.80
CA ARG A 2 39.80 -16.07 59.80
C ARG A 2 40.11 -14.58 59.85
N ASP A 3 40.19 -13.96 58.68
CA ASP A 3 40.17 -12.51 58.53
C ASP A 3 38.73 -12.08 58.22
N CYS A 4 38.25 -11.07 58.94
CA CYS A 4 36.93 -10.49 58.73
C CYS A 4 37.01 -8.96 58.76
N SER A 5 38.14 -8.38 58.32
CA SER A 5 38.37 -6.93 58.38
C SER A 5 37.42 -6.14 57.48
N VAL A 6 36.93 -6.73 56.38
CA VAL A 6 36.00 -6.07 55.46
C VAL A 6 34.57 -6.13 56.03
N GLN A 7 34.19 -5.07 56.75
CA GLN A 7 32.89 -4.94 57.42
C GLN A 7 32.24 -3.59 57.11
N ARG A 8 30.90 -3.54 57.09
CA ARG A 8 30.10 -2.32 56.92
C ARG A 8 29.20 -2.14 58.13
N ARG A 9 29.31 -1.03 58.89
CA ARG A 9 28.52 -0.79 60.12
C ARG A 9 28.52 -2.01 61.08
N ASN A 10 29.69 -2.64 61.28
CA ASN A 10 29.90 -3.87 62.05
C ASN A 10 29.27 -5.16 61.46
N GLN A 11 28.75 -5.13 60.24
CA GLN A 11 28.31 -6.32 59.50
C GLN A 11 29.47 -6.84 58.66
N LYS A 12 29.89 -8.09 58.89
CA LYS A 12 30.92 -8.76 58.08
C LYS A 12 30.39 -9.04 56.68
N ILE A 13 31.14 -8.63 55.64
CA ILE A 13 30.73 -8.76 54.23
C ILE A 13 31.61 -9.74 53.45
N ILE A 14 32.93 -9.70 53.71
CA ILE A 14 33.91 -10.63 53.16
C ILE A 14 34.68 -11.26 54.31
N GLU A 15 34.81 -12.57 54.27
CA GLU A 15 35.55 -13.36 55.24
C GLU A 15 36.50 -14.31 54.53
N GLU A 16 37.74 -14.42 55.00
CA GLU A 16 38.72 -15.28 54.35
C GLU A 16 39.60 -16.05 55.33
N ALA A 17 40.09 -17.21 54.90
CA ALA A 17 40.97 -18.07 55.68
C ALA A 17 42.03 -18.72 54.77
N PRO A 18 43.32 -18.75 55.19
CA PRO A 18 43.92 -18.05 56.33
C PRO A 18 43.95 -16.51 56.13
N SER A 19 44.24 -15.73 57.19
CA SER A 19 44.37 -14.27 57.05
C SER A 19 45.56 -13.89 56.15
N PRO A 20 45.41 -12.91 55.24
CA PRO A 20 46.46 -12.50 54.30
C PRO A 20 47.49 -11.58 54.96
N VAL A 21 47.16 -10.97 56.10
CA VAL A 21 48.01 -9.97 56.78
C VAL A 21 48.92 -10.60 57.82
N LEU A 22 48.50 -11.74 58.40
CA LEU A 22 49.25 -12.38 59.48
C LEU A 22 50.40 -13.24 58.95
N THR A 23 51.55 -13.12 59.60
CA THR A 23 52.65 -14.07 59.42
C THR A 23 52.34 -15.41 60.08
N ASP A 24 53.03 -16.49 59.66
CA ASP A 24 52.87 -17.82 60.26
C ASP A 24 53.10 -17.85 61.78
N GLU A 25 54.01 -17.00 62.28
CA GLU A 25 54.27 -16.89 63.72
C GLU A 25 53.10 -16.24 64.46
N GLN A 26 52.53 -15.18 63.87
CA GLN A 26 51.37 -14.48 64.42
C GLN A 26 50.10 -15.35 64.38
N ASP A 27 49.84 -16.09 63.30
CA ASP A 27 48.71 -17.04 63.23
C ASP A 27 48.87 -18.13 64.32
N ARG A 28 50.08 -18.68 64.52
CA ARG A 28 50.36 -19.63 65.62
C ARG A 28 50.13 -19.01 66.99
N PHE A 29 50.58 -17.77 67.20
CA PHE A 29 50.39 -17.05 68.47
C PHE A 29 48.90 -16.90 68.82
N VAL A 30 48.09 -16.43 67.86
CA VAL A 30 46.65 -16.22 68.05
C VAL A 30 45.94 -17.54 68.33
N ARG A 31 46.28 -18.62 67.60
CA ARG A 31 45.72 -19.96 67.86
C ARG A 31 46.05 -20.47 69.26
N ALA A 32 47.31 -20.33 69.68
CA ALA A 32 47.73 -20.75 71.02
C ALA A 32 47.05 -19.92 72.11
N ALA A 33 46.85 -18.62 71.89
CA ALA A 33 46.11 -17.75 72.81
C ALA A 33 44.64 -18.17 72.93
N ALA A 34 43.97 -18.42 71.80
CA ALA A 34 42.59 -18.89 71.78
C ALA A 34 42.42 -20.27 72.45
N GLN A 35 43.35 -21.20 72.20
CA GLN A 35 43.37 -22.52 72.83
C GLN A 35 43.53 -22.41 74.35
N ARG A 36 44.50 -21.64 74.84
CA ARG A 36 44.70 -21.45 76.29
C ARG A 36 43.46 -20.86 76.96
N LEU A 37 42.80 -19.90 76.31
CA LEU A 37 41.57 -19.31 76.82
C LEU A 37 40.44 -20.34 76.91
N GLY A 38 40.24 -21.15 75.86
CA GLY A 38 39.25 -22.23 75.84
C GLY A 38 39.50 -23.30 76.90
N GLU A 39 40.75 -23.76 77.04
CA GLU A 39 41.16 -24.74 78.06
C GLU A 39 40.94 -24.20 79.48
N THR A 40 41.35 -22.96 79.74
CA THR A 40 41.19 -22.32 81.07
C THR A 40 39.72 -22.12 81.44
N ALA A 41 38.89 -21.77 80.46
CA ALA A 41 37.44 -21.60 80.66
C ALA A 41 36.68 -22.94 80.74
N GLY A 42 37.33 -24.07 80.43
CA GLY A 42 36.65 -25.35 80.29
C GLY A 42 35.61 -25.34 79.18
N TYR A 43 35.86 -24.59 78.10
CA TYR A 43 34.90 -24.38 77.03
C TYR A 43 34.66 -25.67 76.25
N VAL A 44 33.38 -25.99 75.99
CA VAL A 44 32.96 -27.18 75.25
C VAL A 44 32.14 -26.74 74.05
N ASN A 45 32.29 -27.47 72.94
CA ASN A 45 31.65 -27.19 71.64
C ASN A 45 32.37 -26.08 70.84
N ALA A 46 31.81 -25.65 69.70
CA ALA A 46 32.43 -24.61 68.87
C ALA A 46 32.31 -23.22 69.50
N GLY A 47 33.37 -22.43 69.35
CA GLY A 47 33.41 -21.03 69.74
C GLY A 47 34.49 -20.30 68.94
N THR A 48 34.38 -18.98 68.85
CA THR A 48 35.39 -18.14 68.19
C THR A 48 35.91 -17.10 69.16
N VAL A 49 37.23 -17.01 69.28
CA VAL A 49 37.91 -15.94 70.01
C VAL A 49 38.30 -14.87 68.99
N GLU A 50 37.80 -13.66 69.16
CA GLU A 50 38.06 -12.54 68.25
C GLU A 50 39.17 -11.63 68.80
N PHE A 51 40.03 -11.17 67.89
CA PHE A 51 41.13 -10.27 68.18
C PHE A 51 41.14 -9.12 67.19
N LEU A 52 41.50 -7.93 67.66
CA LEU A 52 41.85 -6.80 66.82
C LEU A 52 43.38 -6.79 66.64
N PHE A 53 43.84 -6.77 65.39
CA PHE A 53 45.26 -6.68 65.05
C PHE A 53 45.59 -5.26 64.57
N SER A 54 46.60 -4.63 65.16
CA SER A 54 47.17 -3.36 64.67
C SER A 54 48.43 -3.68 63.85
N PRO A 55 48.42 -3.47 62.51
CA PRO A 55 49.60 -3.68 61.68
C PRO A 55 50.77 -2.75 62.04
N ASP A 56 50.49 -1.53 62.48
CA ASP A 56 51.52 -0.55 62.85
C ASP A 56 52.25 -0.95 64.14
N ASP A 57 51.49 -1.40 65.14
CA ASP A 57 52.03 -1.78 66.45
C ASP A 57 52.45 -3.26 66.52
N GLN A 58 52.13 -4.05 65.48
CA GLN A 58 52.27 -5.51 65.44
C GLN A 58 51.66 -6.20 66.68
N ALA A 59 50.57 -5.64 67.20
CA ALA A 59 49.96 -6.03 68.47
C ALA A 59 48.54 -6.60 68.30
N PHE A 60 48.21 -7.60 69.13
CA PHE A 60 46.88 -8.21 69.20
C PHE A 60 46.14 -7.79 70.46
N TRP A 61 44.90 -7.33 70.30
CA TRP A 61 44.00 -6.99 71.39
C TRP A 61 42.83 -7.97 71.40
N PHE A 62 42.60 -8.65 72.52
CA PHE A 62 41.42 -9.50 72.68
C PHE A 62 40.15 -8.65 72.64
N MET A 63 39.17 -9.08 71.86
CA MET A 63 37.86 -8.43 71.78
C MET A 63 36.82 -9.20 72.59
N GLU A 64 36.49 -10.41 72.14
CA GLU A 64 35.43 -11.21 72.74
C GLU A 64 35.56 -12.72 72.44
N VAL A 65 34.73 -13.52 73.09
CA VAL A 65 34.50 -14.93 72.75
C VAL A 65 33.06 -15.11 72.31
N ASN A 66 32.85 -15.38 71.03
CA ASN A 66 31.57 -15.78 70.49
C ASN A 66 31.33 -17.26 70.82
N ALA A 67 30.50 -17.51 71.83
CA ALA A 67 30.19 -18.84 72.34
C ALA A 67 29.19 -19.63 71.46
N ARG A 68 29.38 -19.59 70.14
CA ARG A 68 28.52 -20.20 69.12
C ARG A 68 29.31 -20.45 67.84
N LEU A 69 28.75 -21.26 66.95
CA LEU A 69 29.23 -21.34 65.57
C LEU A 69 28.99 -19.99 64.88
N GLN A 70 29.99 -19.50 64.16
CA GLN A 70 29.87 -18.29 63.37
C GLN A 70 29.33 -18.61 61.96
N VAL A 71 28.71 -17.63 61.33
CA VAL A 71 28.06 -17.78 60.02
C VAL A 71 29.11 -18.17 58.96
N GLU A 72 30.27 -17.53 59.07
CA GLU A 72 31.49 -17.68 58.27
C GLU A 72 32.37 -18.90 58.64
N HIS A 73 31.82 -19.91 59.34
CA HIS A 73 32.54 -21.16 59.55
C HIS A 73 32.93 -21.93 58.27
N PRO A 74 32.20 -21.84 57.12
CA PRO A 74 32.53 -22.59 55.92
C PRO A 74 33.93 -22.29 55.34
N VAL A 75 34.50 -21.08 55.50
CA VAL A 75 35.89 -20.84 55.06
C VAL A 75 36.90 -21.65 55.88
N THR A 76 36.58 -21.94 57.14
CA THR A 76 37.39 -22.82 57.99
C THR A 76 37.20 -24.28 57.58
N GLU A 77 35.97 -24.70 57.30
CA GLU A 77 35.68 -26.05 56.79
C GLU A 77 36.38 -26.31 55.46
N ALA A 78 36.29 -25.38 54.51
CA ALA A 78 36.87 -25.50 53.17
C ALA A 78 38.40 -25.64 53.21
N THR A 79 39.06 -24.94 54.13
CA THR A 79 40.52 -24.98 54.26
C THR A 79 41.03 -26.13 55.13
N THR A 80 40.22 -26.71 56.02
CA THR A 80 40.64 -27.79 56.92
C THR A 80 40.09 -29.16 56.53
N GLY A 81 39.04 -29.21 55.72
CA GLY A 81 38.29 -30.42 55.39
C GLY A 81 37.41 -30.94 56.54
N LEU A 82 37.26 -30.17 57.62
CA LEU A 82 36.39 -30.53 58.73
C LEU A 82 34.94 -30.15 58.46
N ASP A 83 34.02 -30.93 59.03
CA ASP A 83 32.60 -30.61 59.14
C ASP A 83 32.35 -30.18 60.59
N LEU A 84 32.36 -28.87 60.84
CA LEU A 84 32.26 -28.28 62.16
C LEU A 84 30.87 -28.53 62.74
N VAL A 85 29.81 -28.47 61.95
CA VAL A 85 28.44 -28.72 62.41
C VAL A 85 28.30 -30.15 62.93
N LYS A 86 28.80 -31.14 62.18
CA LYS A 86 28.84 -32.53 62.62
C LYS A 86 29.62 -32.70 63.91
N MET A 87 30.81 -32.09 64.00
CA MET A 87 31.63 -32.16 65.21
C MET A 87 30.94 -31.52 66.42
N GLN A 88 30.20 -30.42 66.25
CA GLN A 88 29.42 -29.82 67.34
C GLN A 88 28.38 -30.79 67.90
N LEU A 89 27.68 -31.53 67.04
CA LEU A 89 26.69 -32.53 67.42
C LEU A 89 27.33 -33.72 68.14
N GLU A 90 28.46 -34.21 67.62
CA GLU A 90 29.21 -35.31 68.24
C GLU A 90 29.74 -34.92 69.64
N ILE A 91 30.32 -33.73 69.77
CA ILE A 91 30.82 -33.20 71.04
C ILE A 91 29.68 -32.98 72.04
N ALA A 92 28.53 -32.45 71.59
CA ALA A 92 27.34 -32.35 72.42
C ALA A 92 26.82 -33.73 72.89
N GLY A 93 27.00 -34.77 72.05
CA GLY A 93 26.75 -36.17 72.39
C GLY A 93 27.80 -36.83 73.30
N GLY A 94 28.83 -36.08 73.73
CA GLY A 94 29.89 -36.55 74.63
C GLY A 94 31.17 -37.04 73.95
N ALA A 95 31.29 -36.90 72.62
CA ALA A 95 32.53 -37.19 71.92
C ALA A 95 33.65 -36.24 72.34
N ARG A 96 34.90 -36.69 72.22
CA ARG A 96 36.09 -35.89 72.51
C ARG A 96 36.89 -35.65 71.23
N LEU A 97 37.58 -34.50 71.18
CA LEU A 97 38.55 -34.22 70.12
C LEU A 97 39.79 -35.11 70.34
N HIS A 98 40.24 -35.78 69.28
CA HIS A 98 41.42 -36.66 69.30
C HIS A 98 42.43 -36.22 68.24
N GLY A 99 43.71 -36.16 68.62
CA GLY A 99 44.81 -35.77 67.74
C GLY A 99 45.04 -34.26 67.65
N ASP A 100 45.99 -33.87 66.80
CA ASP A 100 46.34 -32.48 66.52
C ASP A 100 45.30 -31.85 65.57
N PRO A 101 45.08 -30.52 65.62
CA PRO A 101 44.21 -29.84 64.68
C PRO A 101 44.72 -30.00 63.23
N PRO A 102 43.84 -30.21 62.25
CA PRO A 102 44.25 -30.41 60.86
C PRO A 102 44.93 -29.16 60.28
N PRO A 103 45.89 -29.33 59.36
CA PRO A 103 46.55 -28.20 58.71
C PRO A 103 45.57 -27.47 57.78
N THR A 104 45.69 -26.15 57.74
CA THR A 104 45.00 -25.31 56.76
C THR A 104 45.62 -25.52 55.37
N ARG A 105 44.81 -25.87 54.36
CA ARG A 105 45.22 -26.11 52.97
C ARG A 105 44.52 -25.17 52.01
N GLY A 106 45.30 -24.52 51.15
CA GLY A 106 44.80 -23.54 50.20
C GLY A 106 44.27 -22.29 50.90
N HIS A 107 43.34 -21.60 50.24
CA HIS A 107 42.72 -20.38 50.74
C HIS A 107 41.23 -20.40 50.38
N ALA A 108 40.37 -19.94 51.29
CA ALA A 108 38.94 -19.81 51.05
C ALA A 108 38.48 -18.38 51.35
N ILE A 109 37.65 -17.84 50.47
CA ILE A 109 37.01 -16.53 50.61
C ILE A 109 35.50 -16.75 50.56
N GLU A 110 34.76 -16.15 51.49
CA GLU A 110 33.31 -16.13 51.57
C GLU A 110 32.83 -14.68 51.39
N VAL A 111 31.68 -14.54 50.71
CA VAL A 111 30.92 -13.29 50.65
C VAL A 111 29.48 -13.53 51.08
N ARG A 112 28.89 -12.51 51.71
CA ARG A 112 27.47 -12.50 52.07
C ARG A 112 26.63 -11.81 51.00
N LEU A 113 25.85 -12.61 50.28
CA LEU A 113 24.88 -12.13 49.31
C LEU A 113 23.60 -11.74 50.04
N ASN A 114 23.28 -10.45 50.07
CA ASN A 114 22.14 -9.87 50.79
C ASN A 114 21.15 -9.20 49.85
N ALA A 115 19.87 -9.18 50.24
CA ALA A 115 18.80 -8.39 49.66
C ALA A 115 18.90 -6.93 50.15
N GLU A 116 19.86 -6.20 49.61
CA GLU A 116 20.13 -4.80 49.92
C GLU A 116 20.28 -4.02 48.63
N ASP A 117 19.91 -2.74 48.64
CA ASP A 117 20.00 -1.86 47.49
C ASP A 117 21.25 -0.94 47.57
N PRO A 118 22.33 -1.23 46.83
CA PRO A 118 23.53 -0.37 46.83
C PRO A 118 23.25 1.07 46.38
N GLU A 119 22.22 1.29 45.55
CA GLU A 119 21.87 2.63 45.05
C GLU A 119 21.06 3.43 46.08
N ASN A 120 20.45 2.75 47.05
CA ASN A 120 19.70 3.36 48.15
C ASN A 120 20.43 3.16 49.49
N GLN A 121 21.71 3.56 49.55
CA GLN A 121 22.55 3.53 50.76
C GLN A 121 22.61 2.14 51.43
N HIS A 122 22.50 1.07 50.64
CA HIS A 122 22.43 -0.32 51.11
C HIS A 122 21.29 -0.60 52.10
N ALA A 123 20.15 0.08 51.93
CA ALA A 123 18.95 -0.24 52.69
C ALA A 123 18.51 -1.70 52.41
N PRO A 124 18.00 -2.43 53.42
CA PRO A 124 17.36 -3.72 53.20
C PRO A 124 16.25 -3.59 52.15
N SER A 125 16.26 -4.48 51.17
CA SER A 125 15.39 -4.45 50.00
C SER A 125 14.63 -5.79 49.87
N PRO A 126 13.70 -6.07 50.81
CA PRO A 126 12.94 -7.32 50.86
C PRO A 126 12.02 -7.45 49.64
N GLY A 127 11.75 -8.68 49.21
CA GLY A 127 10.91 -8.95 48.06
C GLY A 127 10.83 -10.43 47.71
N ALA A 128 10.00 -10.75 46.71
CA ALA A 128 9.85 -12.12 46.22
C ALA A 128 11.02 -12.48 45.29
N VAL A 129 11.66 -13.63 45.51
CA VAL A 129 12.76 -14.12 44.68
C VAL A 129 12.19 -14.72 43.41
N GLU A 130 12.27 -13.98 42.30
CA GLU A 130 11.78 -14.43 40.98
C GLU A 130 12.71 -15.42 40.29
N ILE A 131 14.01 -15.29 40.56
CA ILE A 131 15.05 -16.13 40.01
C ILE A 131 16.12 -16.25 41.08
N PHE A 132 16.48 -17.48 41.43
CA PHE A 132 17.70 -17.73 42.19
C PHE A 132 18.40 -18.99 41.67
N ARG A 133 19.49 -18.79 40.93
CA ARG A 133 20.32 -19.85 40.36
C ARG A 133 21.76 -19.59 40.78
N PRO A 134 22.22 -20.15 41.91
CA PRO A 134 23.58 -19.97 42.38
C PRO A 134 24.58 -20.65 41.43
N ALA A 135 25.77 -20.06 41.31
CA ALA A 135 26.86 -20.68 40.57
C ALA A 135 27.33 -21.99 41.23
N GLY A 136 27.75 -22.94 40.41
CA GLY A 136 28.34 -24.21 40.85
C GLY A 136 29.68 -24.46 40.19
N GLY A 137 30.41 -25.47 40.66
CA GLY A 137 31.67 -25.89 40.05
C GLY A 137 32.76 -26.23 41.07
N PRO A 138 33.95 -26.67 40.61
CA PRO A 138 35.04 -27.05 41.50
C PRO A 138 35.49 -25.88 42.37
N GLY A 139 35.51 -26.10 43.69
CA GLY A 139 35.93 -25.09 44.66
C GLY A 139 34.88 -24.03 44.98
N ILE A 140 33.65 -24.14 44.46
CA ILE A 140 32.53 -23.27 44.85
C ILE A 140 31.58 -24.02 45.76
N ARG A 141 31.23 -23.42 46.89
CA ARG A 141 30.18 -23.86 47.81
C ARG A 141 29.20 -22.70 48.01
N VAL A 142 27.91 -22.98 47.91
CA VAL A 142 26.85 -22.00 48.19
C VAL A 142 25.94 -22.56 49.26
N ASP A 143 25.84 -21.83 50.37
CA ASP A 143 24.92 -22.14 51.46
C ASP A 143 23.80 -21.09 51.43
N ALA A 144 22.59 -21.46 51.03
CA ALA A 144 21.43 -20.57 50.93
C ALA A 144 20.29 -21.02 51.86
N GLY A 145 19.51 -20.07 52.36
CA GLY A 145 18.33 -20.32 53.20
C GLY A 145 16.99 -20.05 52.50
N ILE A 146 17.02 -19.72 51.22
CA ILE A 146 15.90 -19.23 50.41
C ILE A 146 16.01 -19.87 49.02
N GLU A 147 14.87 -20.23 48.41
CA GLU A 147 14.78 -20.76 47.04
C GLU A 147 14.03 -19.80 46.08
N GLU A 148 13.92 -20.16 44.80
CA GLU A 148 13.07 -19.44 43.84
C GLU A 148 11.60 -19.50 44.33
N ASP A 149 10.85 -18.40 44.14
CA ASP A 149 9.48 -18.15 44.64
C ASP A 149 9.33 -17.89 46.15
N ASP A 150 10.38 -18.03 46.96
CA ASP A 150 10.36 -17.58 48.37
C ASP A 150 10.38 -16.06 48.49
N VAL A 151 9.99 -15.55 49.67
CA VAL A 151 9.99 -14.11 49.99
C VAL A 151 11.07 -13.80 51.01
N VAL A 152 11.96 -12.86 50.67
CA VAL A 152 12.87 -12.25 51.66
C VAL A 152 12.03 -11.32 52.52
N ALA A 153 11.71 -11.75 53.74
CA ALA A 153 10.87 -11.01 54.67
C ALA A 153 11.65 -9.86 55.34
N ALA A 154 10.97 -8.72 55.57
CA ALA A 154 11.59 -7.51 56.13
C ALA A 154 11.97 -7.66 57.61
N GLU A 155 11.38 -8.63 58.30
CA GLU A 155 11.54 -8.88 59.73
C GLU A 155 12.79 -9.70 60.08
N PHE A 156 13.48 -10.27 59.09
CA PHE A 156 14.64 -11.14 59.25
C PHE A 156 15.92 -10.54 58.63
N ASP A 157 17.05 -11.24 58.80
CA ASP A 157 18.31 -10.88 58.15
C ASP A 157 18.12 -10.86 56.62
N SER A 158 18.61 -9.82 55.95
CA SER A 158 18.58 -9.66 54.50
C SER A 158 19.43 -10.69 53.75
N MET A 159 20.19 -11.55 54.44
CA MET A 159 21.07 -12.54 53.83
C MET A 159 20.31 -13.60 53.03
N ILE A 160 20.64 -13.70 51.75
CA ILE A 160 20.08 -14.67 50.79
C ILE A 160 20.93 -15.93 50.80
N ALA A 161 22.24 -15.76 50.64
CA ALA A 161 23.19 -16.87 50.54
C ALA A 161 24.60 -16.46 50.97
N LYS A 162 25.39 -17.45 51.35
CA LYS A 162 26.84 -17.36 51.48
C LYS A 162 27.46 -18.04 50.27
N ILE A 163 28.33 -17.32 49.56
CA ILE A 163 29.07 -17.90 48.43
C ILE A 163 30.54 -18.01 48.85
N ILE A 164 31.05 -19.23 48.85
CA ILE A 164 32.39 -19.57 49.30
C ILE A 164 33.18 -20.13 48.13
N ALA A 165 34.36 -19.57 47.90
CA ALA A 165 35.31 -20.06 46.92
C ALA A 165 36.60 -20.53 47.60
N HIS A 166 37.02 -21.75 47.31
CA HIS A 166 38.30 -22.32 47.71
C HIS A 166 39.25 -22.43 46.50
N GLY A 167 40.52 -22.14 46.72
CA GLY A 167 41.60 -22.26 45.74
C GLY A 167 42.90 -22.71 46.38
N ALA A 168 43.88 -23.13 45.57
CA ALA A 168 45.23 -23.41 46.06
C ALA A 168 45.93 -22.13 46.53
N THR A 169 45.53 -20.98 45.97
CA THR A 169 46.00 -19.64 46.35
C THR A 169 44.83 -18.68 46.59
N ARG A 170 45.10 -17.58 47.31
CA ARG A 170 44.11 -16.49 47.51
C ARG A 170 43.62 -15.91 46.18
N ALA A 171 44.52 -15.69 45.23
CA ALA A 171 44.18 -15.16 43.90
C ALA A 171 43.23 -16.09 43.14
N GLU A 172 43.46 -17.41 43.21
CA GLU A 172 42.57 -18.41 42.60
C GLU A 172 41.20 -18.45 43.27
N ALA A 173 41.14 -18.42 44.61
CA ALA A 173 39.89 -18.35 45.37
C ALA A 173 39.09 -17.08 45.00
N ARG A 174 39.74 -15.91 44.95
CA ARG A 174 39.11 -14.63 44.57
C ARG A 174 38.58 -14.65 43.14
N ALA A 175 39.36 -15.12 42.18
CA ALA A 175 38.94 -15.21 40.79
C ALA A 175 37.77 -16.19 40.59
N ARG A 176 37.77 -17.31 41.32
CA ARG A 176 36.63 -18.24 41.37
C ARG A 176 35.38 -17.57 41.96
N LEU A 177 35.55 -16.79 43.02
CA LEU A 177 34.44 -16.10 43.69
C LEU A 177 33.81 -15.01 42.82
N ASP A 178 34.62 -14.18 42.17
CA ASP A 178 34.12 -13.16 41.23
C ASP A 178 33.34 -13.81 40.09
N ARG A 179 33.88 -14.89 39.51
CA ARG A 179 33.18 -15.67 38.49
C ARG A 179 31.87 -16.26 39.02
N ALA A 180 31.86 -16.82 40.23
CA ALA A 180 30.65 -17.38 40.83
C ALA A 180 29.57 -16.30 41.06
N LEU A 181 29.94 -15.09 41.47
CA LEU A 181 29.02 -13.96 41.59
C LEU A 181 28.50 -13.46 40.23
N GLN A 182 29.34 -13.54 39.19
CA GLN A 182 28.95 -13.20 37.82
C GLN A 182 27.97 -14.22 37.22
N GLU A 183 28.18 -15.51 37.46
CA GLU A 183 27.35 -16.60 36.95
C GLU A 183 26.08 -16.83 37.77
N THR A 184 26.00 -16.32 39.00
CA THR A 184 24.81 -16.38 39.85
C THR A 184 23.72 -15.47 39.30
N ALA A 185 22.60 -16.06 38.88
CA ALA A 185 21.41 -15.33 38.48
C ALA A 185 20.49 -15.11 39.69
N LEU A 186 20.29 -13.86 40.08
CA LEU A 186 19.42 -13.47 41.18
C LEU A 186 18.55 -12.29 40.76
N VAL A 187 17.23 -12.43 40.86
CA VAL A 187 16.27 -11.33 40.66
C VAL A 187 15.25 -11.35 41.80
N ILE A 188 15.06 -10.19 42.43
CA ILE A 188 14.11 -9.99 43.52
C ILE A 188 13.07 -8.97 43.03
N ARG A 189 11.81 -9.37 42.92
CA ARG A 189 10.71 -8.49 42.53
C ARG A 189 10.52 -7.41 43.60
N GLY A 190 10.52 -6.14 43.18
CA GLY A 190 10.43 -4.99 44.08
C GLY A 190 11.66 -4.79 44.99
N GLY A 191 12.69 -5.64 44.87
CA GLY A 191 13.89 -5.60 45.69
C GLY A 191 15.18 -5.38 44.90
N ALA A 192 16.32 -5.46 45.59
CA ALA A 192 17.68 -5.38 45.03
C ALA A 192 18.64 -6.29 45.83
N SER A 193 19.84 -6.52 45.30
CA SER A 193 20.88 -7.29 46.00
C SER A 193 22.23 -6.59 45.97
N ASN A 194 23.07 -6.89 46.95
CA ASN A 194 24.45 -6.38 47.02
C ASN A 194 25.41 -7.09 46.05
N ARG A 195 24.95 -7.98 45.16
CA ARG A 195 25.79 -8.81 44.28
C ARG A 195 26.79 -8.02 43.44
N VAL A 196 26.33 -6.92 42.84
CA VAL A 196 27.18 -6.02 42.03
C VAL A 196 28.27 -5.40 42.90
N PHE A 197 27.88 -4.92 44.07
CA PHE A 197 28.80 -4.34 45.05
C PHE A 197 29.86 -5.35 45.52
N LEU A 198 29.49 -6.61 45.78
CA LEU A 198 30.44 -7.65 46.15
C LEU A 198 31.53 -7.87 45.09
N ARG A 199 31.18 -7.85 43.80
CA ARG A 199 32.16 -7.98 42.71
C ARG A 199 33.11 -6.78 42.66
N GLN A 200 32.60 -5.58 42.88
CA GLN A 200 33.41 -4.37 42.97
C GLN A 200 34.39 -4.43 44.14
N LEU A 201 33.93 -4.91 45.31
CA LEU A 201 34.82 -5.13 46.46
C LEU A 201 35.92 -6.13 46.15
N LEU A 202 35.60 -7.26 45.49
CA LEU A 202 36.61 -8.24 45.10
C LEU A 202 37.62 -7.69 44.09
N ALA A 203 37.27 -6.65 43.33
CA ALA A 203 38.15 -5.96 42.39
C ALA A 203 38.91 -4.77 43.00
N ALA A 204 38.58 -4.35 44.22
CA ALA A 204 39.21 -3.20 44.87
C ALA A 204 40.69 -3.49 45.18
N PRO A 205 41.62 -2.54 44.91
CA PRO A 205 43.04 -2.71 45.22
C PRO A 205 43.31 -3.13 46.67
N GLU A 206 42.58 -2.55 47.64
CA GLU A 206 42.76 -2.82 49.06
C GLU A 206 42.35 -4.25 49.45
N VAL A 207 41.33 -4.80 48.78
CA VAL A 207 40.95 -6.21 48.95
C VAL A 207 41.94 -7.11 48.24
N ILE A 208 42.43 -6.74 47.05
CA ILE A 208 43.43 -7.52 46.30
C ILE A 208 44.76 -7.61 47.07
N ASP A 209 45.19 -6.50 47.67
CA ASP A 209 46.45 -6.40 48.39
C ASP A 209 46.34 -6.85 49.86
N GLY A 210 45.12 -6.98 50.39
CA GLY A 210 44.87 -7.38 51.78
C GLY A 210 45.12 -6.25 52.78
N THR A 211 44.97 -5.00 52.36
CA THR A 211 45.23 -3.79 53.16
C THR A 211 43.96 -3.13 53.68
N ALA A 212 42.78 -3.69 53.40
CA ALA A 212 41.50 -3.17 53.89
C ALA A 212 41.39 -3.28 55.43
N ASP A 213 41.18 -2.14 56.09
CA ASP A 213 40.91 -2.08 57.53
C ASP A 213 39.40 -2.09 57.84
N VAL A 214 39.06 -2.14 59.14
CA VAL A 214 37.66 -2.22 59.62
C VAL A 214 36.80 -0.99 59.33
N GLY A 215 37.41 0.15 58.96
CA GLY A 215 36.71 1.39 58.61
C GLY A 215 36.70 1.71 57.10
N TRP A 216 37.52 1.02 56.30
CA TRP A 216 37.70 1.26 54.86
C TRP A 216 36.37 1.23 54.09
N LEU A 217 35.55 0.20 54.34
CA LEU A 217 34.31 0.00 53.61
C LEU A 217 33.26 1.07 53.95
N ASP A 218 33.20 1.54 55.20
CA ASP A 218 32.32 2.64 55.61
C ASP A 218 32.71 3.96 54.91
N GLY A 219 33.98 4.14 54.52
CA GLY A 219 34.46 5.27 53.71
C GLY A 219 34.18 5.14 52.20
N LEU A 220 34.23 3.92 51.66
CA LEU A 220 33.99 3.65 50.23
C LEU A 220 32.51 3.84 49.84
N VAL A 221 31.58 3.47 50.73
CA VAL A 221 30.12 3.58 50.51
C VAL A 221 29.62 5.04 50.37
N ALA A 222 30.46 6.03 50.72
CA ALA A 222 30.14 7.45 50.55
C ALA A 222 30.39 7.99 49.11
N ALA A 223 31.00 7.21 48.22
CA ALA A 223 31.30 7.60 46.84
C ALA A 223 30.29 7.02 45.83
N ASP A 224 29.87 7.83 44.86
CA ASP A 224 28.90 7.46 43.82
C ASP A 224 29.54 6.49 42.80
N VAL A 225 28.90 5.35 42.55
CA VAL A 225 29.51 4.25 41.77
C VAL A 225 28.99 4.27 40.33
N ALA A 226 29.88 4.17 39.33
CA ALA A 226 29.53 4.17 37.91
C ALA A 226 28.62 2.96 37.51
N ALA A 227 27.64 3.21 36.63
CA ALA A 227 26.70 2.20 36.14
C ALA A 227 27.29 1.44 34.93
N GLU A 228 28.05 0.37 35.19
CA GLU A 228 28.51 -0.55 34.12
C GLU A 228 27.30 -1.07 33.33
N TYR A 229 27.31 -0.95 32.00
CA TYR A 229 26.22 -1.34 31.07
C TYR A 229 24.90 -0.55 31.19
N GLY A 230 24.90 0.64 31.82
CA GLY A 230 23.69 1.47 31.94
C GLY A 230 23.05 1.81 30.58
N GLU A 231 23.86 2.08 29.55
CA GLU A 231 23.39 2.36 28.19
C GLU A 231 22.68 1.17 27.55
N VAL A 232 23.16 -0.05 27.78
CA VAL A 232 22.53 -1.30 27.32
C VAL A 232 21.20 -1.52 28.04
N ALA A 233 21.16 -1.24 29.34
CA ALA A 233 19.95 -1.37 30.14
C ALA A 233 18.84 -0.42 29.66
N VAL A 234 19.14 0.84 29.35
CA VAL A 234 18.16 1.80 28.80
C VAL A 234 17.62 1.31 27.44
N VAL A 235 18.51 0.89 26.52
CA VAL A 235 18.11 0.39 25.20
C VAL A 235 17.20 -0.85 25.30
N VAL A 236 17.55 -1.80 26.17
CA VAL A 236 16.73 -3.00 26.38
C VAL A 236 15.42 -2.68 27.12
N GLY A 237 15.45 -1.72 28.05
CA GLY A 237 14.26 -1.20 28.71
C GLY A 237 13.27 -0.57 27.74
N ALA A 238 13.76 0.12 26.70
CA ALA A 238 12.94 0.65 25.62
C ALA A 238 12.29 -0.47 24.80
N VAL A 239 13.05 -1.51 24.44
CA VAL A 239 12.52 -2.68 23.69
C VAL A 239 11.47 -3.44 24.50
N GLU A 240 11.71 -3.70 25.79
CA GLU A 240 10.72 -4.37 26.65
C GLU A 240 9.49 -3.49 26.89
N SER A 241 9.65 -2.17 27.00
CA SER A 241 8.52 -1.21 27.06
C SER A 241 7.65 -1.26 25.81
N TYR A 242 8.28 -1.32 24.63
CA TYR A 242 7.59 -1.49 23.36
C TYR A 242 6.83 -2.82 23.31
N ASP A 243 7.46 -3.93 23.70
CA ASP A 243 6.83 -5.26 23.65
C ASP A 243 5.65 -5.38 24.63
N LEU A 244 5.71 -4.72 25.79
CA LEU A 244 4.60 -4.65 26.74
C LEU A 244 3.41 -3.89 26.15
N ASP A 245 3.65 -2.78 25.45
CA ASP A 245 2.58 -2.01 24.84
C ASP A 245 1.98 -2.71 23.60
N GLU A 246 2.80 -3.35 22.76
CA GLU A 246 2.32 -4.21 21.66
C GLU A 246 1.45 -5.36 22.20
N GLU A 247 1.78 -5.95 23.36
CA GLU A 247 0.96 -6.97 23.99
C GLU A 247 -0.43 -6.44 24.38
N LEU A 248 -0.51 -5.23 24.94
CA LEU A 248 -1.78 -4.59 25.29
C LEU A 248 -2.62 -4.31 24.04
N GLU A 249 -2.00 -3.78 22.98
CA GLU A 249 -2.66 -3.52 21.70
C GLU A 249 -3.18 -4.81 21.06
N ARG A 250 -2.38 -5.88 21.06
CA ARG A 250 -2.80 -7.18 20.53
C ARG A 250 -3.98 -7.77 21.32
N ARG A 251 -4.04 -7.56 22.64
CA ARG A 251 -5.19 -7.97 23.46
C ARG A 251 -6.44 -7.17 23.10
N ARG A 252 -6.32 -5.86 22.86
CA ARG A 252 -7.42 -5.01 22.36
C ARG A 252 -7.90 -5.47 20.99
N PHE A 253 -6.98 -5.73 20.07
CA PHE A 253 -7.27 -6.27 18.74
C PHE A 253 -8.01 -7.60 18.84
N ALA A 254 -7.52 -8.57 19.62
CA ALA A 254 -8.16 -9.87 19.79
C ALA A 254 -9.58 -9.74 20.37
N SER A 255 -9.78 -8.84 21.33
CA SER A 255 -11.09 -8.54 21.91
C SER A 255 -12.04 -7.93 20.88
N ALA A 256 -11.56 -7.00 20.05
CA ALA A 256 -12.34 -6.36 18.99
C ALA A 256 -12.67 -7.32 17.84
N ALA A 257 -11.70 -8.14 17.44
CA ALA A 257 -11.84 -9.22 16.47
C ALA A 257 -12.89 -10.26 16.89
N ALA A 258 -12.90 -10.68 18.17
CA ALA A 258 -13.91 -11.58 18.71
C ALA A 258 -15.34 -11.01 18.60
N ARG A 259 -15.49 -9.67 18.58
CA ARG A 259 -16.78 -8.99 18.32
C ARG A 259 -17.07 -8.77 16.84
N GLY A 260 -16.21 -9.25 15.94
CA GLY A 260 -16.33 -9.08 14.50
C GLY A 260 -15.96 -7.70 13.97
N ARG A 261 -15.27 -6.88 14.78
CA ARG A 261 -14.83 -5.53 14.41
C ARG A 261 -13.34 -5.40 14.75
N PRO A 262 -12.45 -6.13 14.06
CA PRO A 262 -11.01 -6.01 14.29
C PRO A 262 -10.57 -4.55 14.09
N ASP A 263 -9.78 -4.04 15.01
CA ASP A 263 -9.23 -2.69 14.93
C ASP A 263 -7.84 -2.64 15.57
N VAL A 264 -6.97 -1.82 14.98
CA VAL A 264 -5.58 -1.62 15.38
C VAL A 264 -5.28 -0.13 15.23
N ALA A 265 -4.61 0.45 16.23
CA ALA A 265 -4.28 1.86 16.16
C ALA A 265 -3.13 2.08 15.16
N GLU A 266 -3.15 3.21 14.46
CA GLU A 266 -2.03 3.58 13.61
C GLU A 266 -0.84 3.99 14.47
N ARG A 267 0.13 3.09 14.58
CA ARG A 267 1.35 3.31 15.35
C ARG A 267 2.45 3.82 14.42
N ARG A 268 2.83 5.09 14.56
CA ARG A 268 3.94 5.73 13.79
C ARG A 268 5.30 5.31 14.35
N ALA A 269 5.56 5.69 15.60
CA ALA A 269 6.69 5.25 16.40
C ALA A 269 6.25 5.15 17.86
N PHE A 270 6.77 4.16 18.58
CA PHE A 270 6.51 4.06 20.01
C PHE A 270 7.51 4.93 20.74
N THR A 271 7.04 6.00 21.37
CA THR A 271 7.85 6.84 22.25
C THR A 271 7.61 6.45 23.70
N THR A 272 8.67 6.42 24.49
CA THR A 272 8.61 6.19 25.93
C THR A 272 9.73 6.98 26.60
N GLU A 273 9.43 7.58 27.74
CA GLU A 273 10.44 8.18 28.60
C GLU A 273 10.85 7.16 29.66
N LEU A 274 12.16 6.93 29.78
CA LEU A 274 12.74 5.98 30.72
C LEU A 274 13.62 6.73 31.72
N THR A 275 13.50 6.40 32.99
CA THR A 275 14.34 6.97 34.04
C THR A 275 15.28 5.90 34.59
N LEU A 276 16.58 6.19 34.61
CA LEU A 276 17.58 5.39 35.28
C LEU A 276 18.43 6.32 36.15
N ARG A 277 18.51 6.03 37.46
CA ARG A 277 19.29 6.83 38.43
C ARG A 277 18.98 8.34 38.40
N GLY A 278 17.69 8.68 38.33
CA GLY A 278 17.23 10.08 38.30
C GLY A 278 17.44 10.81 36.96
N ASN A 279 18.11 10.20 35.98
CA ASN A 279 18.24 10.74 34.64
C ASN A 279 17.14 10.21 33.72
N ALA A 280 16.45 11.11 33.02
CA ALA A 280 15.42 10.78 32.03
C ALA A 280 15.98 10.68 30.61
N TYR A 281 15.52 9.66 29.88
CA TYR A 281 15.91 9.32 28.52
C TYR A 281 14.67 9.16 27.66
N GLU A 282 14.52 10.01 26.64
CA GLU A 282 13.46 9.87 25.66
C GLU A 282 13.88 8.84 24.61
N CYS A 283 13.09 7.77 24.49
CA CYS A 283 13.38 6.63 23.62
C CYS A 283 12.28 6.49 22.57
N GLU A 284 12.67 6.39 21.31
CA GLU A 284 11.80 6.06 20.19
C GLU A 284 12.12 4.66 19.69
N VAL A 285 11.16 3.73 19.72
CA VAL A 285 11.35 2.33 19.34
C VAL A 285 10.51 1.98 18.13
N ARG A 286 11.15 1.33 17.15
CA ARG A 286 10.51 0.72 15.99
C ARG A 286 10.87 -0.75 15.92
N ARG A 287 9.88 -1.63 15.73
CA ARG A 287 10.15 -3.04 15.46
C ARG A 287 10.19 -3.26 13.95
N LEU A 288 11.38 -3.59 13.41
CA LEU A 288 11.60 -3.78 11.97
C LEU A 288 11.30 -5.22 11.53
N ALA A 289 11.49 -6.21 12.42
CA ALA A 289 11.28 -7.62 12.12
C ALA A 289 10.89 -8.40 13.41
N PRO A 290 10.63 -9.72 13.36
CA PRO A 290 10.27 -10.50 14.55
C PRO A 290 11.24 -10.33 15.73
N ARG A 291 12.55 -10.23 15.47
CA ARG A 291 13.64 -10.13 16.45
C ARG A 291 14.43 -8.81 16.37
N ARG A 292 14.19 -7.98 15.34
CA ARG A 292 14.98 -6.77 15.07
C ARG A 292 14.21 -5.51 15.45
N TYR A 293 14.88 -4.62 16.17
CA TYR A 293 14.38 -3.34 16.62
C TYR A 293 15.36 -2.23 16.26
N ARG A 294 14.86 -1.01 16.18
CA ARG A 294 15.65 0.22 16.08
C ARG A 294 15.21 1.15 17.20
N VAL A 295 16.18 1.56 18.02
CA VAL A 295 15.98 2.44 19.18
C VAL A 295 16.69 3.77 18.92
N GLY A 296 15.94 4.85 18.90
CA GLY A 296 16.43 6.21 18.92
C GLY A 296 16.49 6.73 20.36
N VAL A 297 17.64 7.18 20.84
CA VAL A 297 17.81 7.77 22.18
C VAL A 297 18.88 8.86 22.14
N ASP A 298 18.56 10.05 22.64
CA ASP A 298 19.46 11.23 22.64
C ASP A 298 20.12 11.51 21.27
N GLY A 299 19.38 11.28 20.17
CA GLY A 299 19.84 11.47 18.79
C GLY A 299 20.69 10.33 18.22
N ALA A 300 21.06 9.32 19.02
CA ALA A 300 21.69 8.09 18.52
C ALA A 300 20.64 7.11 18.01
N VAL A 301 20.94 6.43 16.89
CA VAL A 301 20.10 5.37 16.31
C VAL A 301 20.80 4.03 16.47
N ILE A 302 20.17 3.10 17.17
CA ILE A 302 20.79 1.83 17.59
C ILE A 302 19.92 0.67 17.07
N ASP A 303 20.50 -0.17 16.21
CA ASP A 303 19.87 -1.42 15.79
C ASP A 303 20.12 -2.51 16.85
N VAL A 304 19.06 -3.21 17.25
CA VAL A 304 19.05 -4.20 18.33
C VAL A 304 18.40 -5.49 17.85
N GLU A 305 19.08 -6.63 18.02
CA GLU A 305 18.44 -7.94 17.86
C GLU A 305 18.16 -8.58 19.22
N VAL A 306 16.94 -9.06 19.44
CA VAL A 306 16.52 -9.70 20.70
C VAL A 306 15.94 -11.08 20.44
N GLU A 307 16.58 -12.10 21.02
CA GLU A 307 16.06 -13.45 21.15
C GLU A 307 15.50 -13.68 22.56
N LYS A 308 14.24 -14.10 22.65
CA LYS A 308 13.66 -14.51 23.93
C LYS A 308 13.93 -16.00 24.16
N LEU A 309 14.81 -16.32 25.11
CA LEU A 309 15.18 -17.70 25.46
C LEU A 309 14.22 -18.33 26.47
N GLY A 310 13.52 -17.50 27.26
CA GLY A 310 12.54 -17.95 28.26
C GLY A 310 11.65 -16.82 28.75
N ARG A 311 11.07 -16.98 29.95
CA ARG A 311 10.22 -15.96 30.59
C ARG A 311 11.01 -14.66 30.79
N THR A 312 12.20 -14.77 31.35
CA THR A 312 13.03 -13.65 31.80
C THR A 312 14.33 -13.53 31.02
N GLU A 313 14.80 -14.61 30.40
CA GLU A 313 16.10 -14.63 29.73
C GLU A 313 16.03 -14.15 28.28
N ARG A 314 16.99 -13.31 27.90
CA ARG A 314 17.17 -12.74 26.57
C ARG A 314 18.61 -12.93 26.09
N ARG A 315 18.78 -13.17 24.80
CA ARG A 315 20.04 -12.92 24.09
C ARG A 315 19.86 -11.67 23.26
N VAL A 316 20.67 -10.66 23.52
CA VAL A 316 20.56 -9.35 22.89
C VAL A 316 21.85 -9.04 22.15
N GLU A 317 21.74 -8.61 20.90
CA GLU A 317 22.87 -8.11 20.12
C GLU A 317 22.68 -6.62 19.87
N ILE A 318 23.68 -5.82 20.25
CA ILE A 318 23.71 -4.37 20.05
C ILE A 318 25.08 -4.04 19.47
N ALA A 319 25.13 -3.31 18.34
CA ALA A 319 26.39 -2.88 17.72
C ALA A 319 27.41 -4.03 17.51
N GLY A 320 26.93 -5.22 17.12
CA GLY A 320 27.75 -6.43 16.92
C GLY A 320 28.25 -7.11 18.21
N SER A 321 27.85 -6.61 19.39
CA SER A 321 28.20 -7.19 20.69
C SER A 321 27.02 -7.97 21.27
N GLY A 322 27.29 -9.23 21.65
CA GLY A 322 26.30 -10.12 22.27
C GLY A 322 26.25 -10.03 23.79
N TYR A 323 25.03 -9.89 24.34
CA TYR A 323 24.71 -9.82 25.76
C TYR A 323 23.71 -10.92 26.13
N ARG A 324 23.95 -11.58 27.26
CA ARG A 324 22.96 -12.42 27.93
C ARG A 324 22.33 -11.57 29.02
N ILE A 325 21.02 -11.38 28.93
CA ILE A 325 20.29 -10.43 29.77
C ILE A 325 19.16 -11.15 30.50
N LEU A 326 19.00 -10.84 31.78
CA LEU A 326 17.78 -11.16 32.51
C LEU A 326 16.91 -9.91 32.53
N SER A 327 15.71 -10.00 31.97
CA SER A 327 14.72 -8.94 31.98
C SER A 327 13.47 -9.42 32.70
N VAL A 328 13.06 -8.68 33.72
CA VAL A 328 11.83 -8.91 34.47
C VAL A 328 11.00 -7.63 34.42
N PRO A 329 9.92 -7.60 33.62
CA PRO A 329 9.01 -6.47 33.59
C PRO A 329 8.17 -6.42 34.88
N GLU A 330 8.12 -5.24 35.50
CA GLU A 330 7.25 -4.88 36.61
C GLU A 330 6.16 -3.91 36.12
N GLU A 331 5.32 -3.38 37.02
CA GLU A 331 4.18 -2.53 36.64
C GLU A 331 4.63 -1.19 36.01
N ASP A 332 5.62 -0.54 36.62
CA ASP A 332 6.13 0.79 36.27
C ASP A 332 7.63 0.79 35.92
N SER A 333 8.27 -0.37 35.92
CA SER A 333 9.70 -0.48 35.66
C SER A 333 10.06 -1.82 35.03
N VAL A 334 11.28 -1.91 34.50
CA VAL A 334 11.87 -3.16 34.01
C VAL A 334 13.18 -3.37 34.75
N LEU A 335 13.29 -4.50 35.45
CA LEU A 335 14.54 -4.96 36.02
C LEU A 335 15.37 -5.63 34.93
N ILE A 336 16.58 -5.13 34.71
CA ILE A 336 17.47 -5.58 33.65
C ILE A 336 18.83 -5.90 34.26
N ASP A 337 19.22 -7.16 34.23
CA ASP A 337 20.57 -7.59 34.57
C ASP A 337 21.40 -7.85 33.32
N VAL A 338 22.49 -7.11 33.16
CA VAL A 338 23.45 -7.25 32.05
C VAL A 338 24.77 -7.78 32.59
N ARG A 339 25.08 -9.05 32.30
CA ARG A 339 26.34 -9.71 32.73
C ARG A 339 26.62 -9.60 34.24
N GLY A 340 25.56 -9.58 35.04
CA GLY A 340 25.63 -9.47 36.48
C GLY A 340 25.57 -8.04 37.03
N ALA A 341 25.39 -7.01 36.20
CA ALA A 341 25.06 -5.65 36.62
C ALA A 341 23.53 -5.45 36.54
N SER A 342 22.88 -5.24 37.68
CA SER A 342 21.43 -5.07 37.76
C SER A 342 21.03 -3.60 37.69
N HIS A 343 20.06 -3.28 36.83
CA HIS A 343 19.54 -1.94 36.59
C HIS A 343 18.02 -1.94 36.74
N ARG A 344 17.48 -0.94 37.43
CA ARG A 344 16.04 -0.69 37.49
C ARG A 344 15.70 0.47 36.57
N VAL A 345 15.23 0.15 35.37
CA VAL A 345 14.81 1.15 34.39
C VAL A 345 13.34 1.45 34.64
N ARG A 346 13.06 2.60 35.27
CA ARG A 346 11.69 3.06 35.47
C ARG A 346 11.13 3.54 34.13
N ARG A 347 9.88 3.22 33.89
CA ARG A 347 9.12 3.68 32.75
C ARG A 347 8.27 4.82 33.26
N ASP A 348 8.49 6.02 32.74
CA ASP A 348 7.48 7.04 32.93
C ASP A 348 6.29 6.62 32.07
N LEU A 349 5.27 6.10 32.74
CA LEU A 349 4.01 5.76 32.10
C LEU A 349 3.23 7.02 31.70
N GLY A 350 3.81 8.22 31.88
CA GLY A 350 3.49 9.48 31.21
C GLY A 350 2.01 9.55 30.88
N GLY A 351 1.22 10.03 31.84
CA GLY A 351 -0.23 9.84 31.91
C GLY A 351 -1.02 10.58 30.86
N GLU A 352 -0.81 10.29 29.59
CA GLU A 352 -1.73 10.70 28.55
C GLU A 352 -3.06 10.00 28.79
N VAL A 353 -3.98 10.75 29.38
CA VAL A 353 -5.38 10.35 29.47
C VAL A 353 -5.96 10.56 28.07
N ARG A 354 -6.18 9.47 27.35
CA ARG A 354 -6.65 9.47 25.96
C ARG A 354 -8.16 9.29 25.87
N SER A 355 -8.74 9.77 24.77
CA SER A 355 -10.16 9.53 24.49
C SER A 355 -10.41 8.03 24.28
N PRO A 356 -11.38 7.43 25.00
CA PRO A 356 -11.72 6.01 24.83
C PRO A 356 -12.51 5.73 23.56
N SER A 357 -13.16 6.75 22.98
CA SER A 357 -13.98 6.66 21.76
C SER A 357 -13.88 7.96 20.94
N PRO A 358 -14.35 7.99 19.67
CA PRO A 358 -14.63 9.25 19.02
C PRO A 358 -15.75 9.96 19.79
N ALA A 359 -15.59 11.24 20.08
CA ALA A 359 -16.55 12.00 20.86
C ALA A 359 -16.41 13.51 20.61
N VAL A 360 -17.41 14.28 21.04
CA VAL A 360 -17.31 15.72 21.18
C VAL A 360 -17.04 16.06 22.64
N VAL A 361 -16.08 16.94 22.92
CA VAL A 361 -15.79 17.37 24.29
C VAL A 361 -16.93 18.28 24.76
N VAL A 362 -17.73 17.84 25.73
CA VAL A 362 -18.81 18.64 26.32
C VAL A 362 -18.23 19.66 27.29
N SER A 363 -17.34 19.22 28.16
CA SER A 363 -16.67 20.08 29.14
C SER A 363 -15.34 19.49 29.58
N VAL A 364 -14.44 20.38 30.02
CA VAL A 364 -13.18 20.02 30.68
C VAL A 364 -13.29 20.50 32.12
N ALA A 365 -13.00 19.63 33.08
CA ALA A 365 -13.22 19.87 34.51
C ALA A 365 -11.95 20.28 35.27
N VAL A 366 -10.79 20.30 34.60
CA VAL A 366 -9.46 20.56 35.18
C VAL A 366 -8.65 21.51 34.30
N GLU A 367 -7.71 22.24 34.90
CA GLU A 367 -6.74 23.11 34.24
C GLU A 367 -5.29 22.59 34.44
N ALA A 368 -4.35 23.09 33.63
CA ALA A 368 -2.94 22.76 33.80
C ALA A 368 -2.43 23.31 35.15
N GLY A 369 -1.82 22.43 35.95
CA GLY A 369 -1.34 22.69 37.31
C GLY A 369 -2.23 22.08 38.40
N ASP A 370 -3.46 21.66 38.09
CA ASP A 370 -4.39 21.08 39.05
C ASP A 370 -3.92 19.71 39.54
N PHE A 371 -4.08 19.46 40.84
CA PHE A 371 -3.90 18.13 41.43
C PHE A 371 -5.21 17.35 41.39
N VAL A 372 -5.17 16.10 40.91
CA VAL A 372 -6.31 15.20 40.79
C VAL A 372 -6.02 13.87 41.49
N THR A 373 -7.04 13.29 42.11
CA THR A 373 -6.99 11.95 42.71
C THR A 373 -7.60 10.91 41.79
N ALA A 374 -7.18 9.65 41.91
CA ALA A 374 -7.71 8.54 41.13
C ALA A 374 -9.25 8.49 41.23
N GLY A 375 -9.92 8.56 40.08
CA GLY A 375 -11.38 8.62 39.98
C GLY A 375 -11.96 10.03 39.83
N ASP A 376 -11.16 11.10 40.03
CA ASP A 376 -11.63 12.47 39.82
C ASP A 376 -11.99 12.72 38.37
N ARG A 377 -13.06 13.50 38.16
CA ARG A 377 -13.53 13.85 36.82
C ARG A 377 -12.58 14.82 36.15
N LEU A 378 -12.06 14.43 34.98
CA LEU A 378 -11.17 15.23 34.16
C LEU A 378 -11.90 15.94 33.02
N ALA A 379 -12.75 15.23 32.29
CA ALA A 379 -13.52 15.77 31.18
C ALA A 379 -14.83 15.00 30.98
N VAL A 380 -15.81 15.61 30.32
CA VAL A 380 -17.03 14.95 29.86
C VAL A 380 -17.04 14.96 28.34
N LEU A 381 -17.21 13.78 27.76
CA LEU A 381 -17.27 13.54 26.33
C LEU A 381 -18.69 13.12 25.94
N GLU A 382 -19.20 13.56 24.80
CA GLU A 382 -20.44 13.06 24.22
C GLU A 382 -20.12 12.15 23.05
N ALA A 383 -20.53 10.89 23.17
CA ALA A 383 -20.44 9.90 22.10
C ALA A 383 -21.76 9.13 22.06
N MET A 384 -22.26 8.81 20.86
CA MET A 384 -23.55 8.13 20.70
C MET A 384 -24.73 8.83 21.43
N LYS A 385 -24.71 10.17 21.51
CA LYS A 385 -25.69 10.99 22.26
C LYS A 385 -25.73 10.70 23.76
N MET A 386 -24.68 10.09 24.30
CA MET A 386 -24.52 9.77 25.71
C MET A 386 -23.28 10.49 26.24
N GLU A 387 -23.43 11.11 27.41
CA GLU A 387 -22.31 11.69 28.13
C GLU A 387 -21.49 10.57 28.81
N MET A 388 -20.18 10.63 28.64
CA MET A 388 -19.19 9.76 29.24
C MET A 388 -18.17 10.60 29.99
N THR A 389 -17.95 10.24 31.25
CA THR A 389 -16.99 10.93 32.10
C THR A 389 -15.62 10.27 31.98
N VAL A 390 -14.60 11.07 31.65
CA VAL A 390 -13.20 10.67 31.71
C VAL A 390 -12.68 10.98 33.10
N THR A 391 -12.16 9.97 33.78
CA THR A 391 -11.67 10.07 35.16
C THR A 391 -10.16 9.89 35.25
N ALA A 392 -9.54 10.45 36.28
CA ALA A 392 -8.11 10.28 36.55
C ALA A 392 -7.81 8.80 36.86
N PRO A 393 -6.86 8.16 36.16
CA PRO A 393 -6.50 6.76 36.42
C PRO A 393 -5.68 6.58 37.71
N TYR A 394 -5.03 7.64 38.19
CA TYR A 394 -4.19 7.67 39.39
C TYR A 394 -4.05 9.10 39.93
N ASP A 395 -3.50 9.24 41.13
CA ASP A 395 -3.20 10.53 41.76
C ASP A 395 -2.06 11.25 41.03
N GLY A 396 -2.23 12.53 40.68
CA GLY A 396 -1.21 13.29 39.96
C GLY A 396 -1.57 14.74 39.67
N ARG A 397 -0.62 15.50 39.12
CA ARG A 397 -0.85 16.85 38.62
C ARG A 397 -1.10 16.87 37.12
N VAL A 398 -2.07 17.65 36.68
CA VAL A 398 -2.33 17.92 35.27
C VAL A 398 -1.20 18.78 34.72
N ARG A 399 -0.33 18.23 33.88
CA ARG A 399 0.77 18.99 33.24
C ARG A 399 0.23 19.88 32.13
N THR A 400 -0.58 19.30 31.24
CA THR A 400 -1.10 19.97 30.04
C THR A 400 -2.49 19.47 29.73
N VAL A 401 -3.42 20.38 29.41
CA VAL A 401 -4.73 20.08 28.83
C VAL A 401 -4.66 20.34 27.33
N MET A 402 -4.94 19.34 26.50
CA MET A 402 -4.80 19.40 25.03
C MET A 402 -6.14 19.58 24.30
N ILE A 403 -7.24 19.67 25.05
CA ILE A 403 -8.62 19.73 24.52
C ILE A 403 -9.36 20.98 24.98
N ALA A 404 -10.39 21.36 24.23
CA ALA A 404 -11.31 22.44 24.56
C ALA A 404 -12.77 21.98 24.39
N PRO A 405 -13.75 22.61 25.08
CA PRO A 405 -15.17 22.36 24.83
C PRO A 405 -15.56 22.53 23.35
N ASN A 406 -16.49 21.69 22.88
CA ASN A 406 -16.93 21.56 21.49
C ASN A 406 -15.86 21.08 20.50
N LEU A 407 -14.68 20.66 20.97
CA LEU A 407 -13.67 20.03 20.12
C LEU A 407 -14.06 18.57 19.86
N GLN A 408 -13.94 18.15 18.60
CA GLN A 408 -14.10 16.75 18.22
C GLN A 408 -12.79 15.99 18.45
N VAL A 409 -12.85 14.89 19.17
CA VAL A 409 -11.69 14.03 19.49
C VAL A 409 -11.91 12.63 18.94
N GLY A 410 -10.86 12.04 18.36
CA GLY A 410 -10.87 10.65 17.87
C GLY A 410 -10.44 9.65 18.96
N VAL A 411 -10.59 8.35 18.70
CA VAL A 411 -10.09 7.29 19.59
C VAL A 411 -8.59 7.47 19.82
N GLY A 412 -8.15 7.38 21.07
CA GLY A 412 -6.73 7.43 21.41
C GLY A 412 -6.11 8.83 21.30
N VAL A 413 -6.85 9.86 20.86
CA VAL A 413 -6.38 11.24 20.88
C VAL A 413 -6.13 11.64 22.34
N PRO A 414 -4.95 12.14 22.68
CA PRO A 414 -4.62 12.49 24.04
C PRO A 414 -5.41 13.73 24.47
N LEU A 415 -6.08 13.63 25.61
CA LEU A 415 -6.94 14.68 26.16
C LEU A 415 -6.12 15.61 27.05
N LEU A 416 -5.30 15.02 27.92
CA LEU A 416 -4.44 15.72 28.87
C LEU A 416 -3.30 14.80 29.32
N ILE A 417 -2.24 15.40 29.86
CA ILE A 417 -1.08 14.71 30.43
C ILE A 417 -1.15 14.86 31.95
N LEU A 418 -1.14 13.72 32.67
CA LEU A 418 -0.97 13.65 34.12
C LEU A 418 0.46 13.26 34.45
N GLU A 419 1.07 14.03 35.36
CA GLU A 419 2.31 13.69 36.03
C GLU A 419 1.96 13.10 37.40
N ARG A 420 2.45 11.89 37.68
CA ARG A 420 2.25 11.25 38.97
C ARG A 420 3.07 11.98 40.02
N GLU A 421 2.45 12.42 41.11
CA GLU A 421 3.18 13.12 42.19
C GLU A 421 3.79 12.07 43.13
N GLU A 422 5.01 11.61 42.83
CA GLU A 422 5.85 10.94 43.83
C GLU A 422 6.79 11.96 44.49
N ALA A 423 7.06 11.75 45.78
CA ALA A 423 7.99 12.55 46.55
C ALA A 423 9.32 12.66 45.81
N ALA A 424 9.64 13.87 45.33
CA ALA A 424 10.88 14.16 44.64
C ALA A 424 12.07 13.61 45.44
N ALA A 425 12.65 12.51 44.96
CA ALA A 425 14.00 12.16 45.35
C ALA A 425 14.89 13.32 44.90
N PRO A 426 15.79 13.83 45.75
CA PRO A 426 16.68 14.92 45.38
C PRO A 426 17.44 14.53 44.12
N ALA A 427 17.46 15.42 43.12
CA ALA A 427 18.24 15.22 41.90
C ALA A 427 19.69 14.89 42.29
N SER A 428 20.09 13.63 42.09
CA SER A 428 21.49 13.24 42.23
C SER A 428 22.27 13.82 41.07
N THR A 429 23.42 14.39 41.38
CA THR A 429 24.41 14.90 40.41
C THR A 429 25.16 13.75 39.76
N THR A 430 24.44 12.78 39.20
CA THR A 430 25.01 11.61 38.50
C THR A 430 25.13 11.91 37.01
N ASP A 431 26.31 11.66 36.44
CA ASP A 431 26.58 11.88 35.00
C ASP A 431 25.56 11.14 34.11
N ARG A 432 24.95 11.87 33.17
CA ARG A 432 24.02 11.31 32.18
C ARG A 432 24.80 10.40 31.22
N LEU A 433 24.29 9.17 31.02
CA LEU A 433 24.82 8.22 30.04
C LEU A 433 24.89 8.79 28.60
N GLY A 434 25.92 8.41 27.85
CA GLY A 434 26.09 8.76 26.44
C GLY A 434 25.93 7.54 25.51
N PHE A 435 25.19 7.71 24.41
CA PHE A 435 24.81 6.61 23.50
C PHE A 435 25.56 6.59 22.17
N ALA A 436 26.40 7.59 21.88
CA ALA A 436 27.07 7.75 20.58
C ALA A 436 27.92 6.52 20.19
N ALA A 437 28.62 5.90 21.14
CA ALA A 437 29.44 4.71 20.90
C ALA A 437 28.61 3.49 20.42
N LEU A 438 27.36 3.36 20.87
CA LEU A 438 26.44 2.31 20.41
C LEU A 438 25.86 2.64 19.02
N GLY A 439 25.73 3.93 18.68
CA GLY A 439 25.18 4.39 17.39
C GLY A 439 26.19 4.37 16.24
N GLU A 440 27.45 4.77 16.47
CA GLU A 440 28.48 4.84 15.41
C GLU A 440 28.82 3.46 14.81
N ALA A 441 28.86 2.42 15.63
CA ALA A 441 29.12 1.05 15.21
C ALA A 441 28.02 0.46 14.28
N GLY A 442 26.80 0.99 14.31
CA GLY A 442 25.71 0.59 13.40
C GLY A 442 25.73 1.34 12.06
N HIS A 443 26.32 2.54 12.01
CA HIS A 443 26.28 3.42 10.83
C HIS A 443 27.26 3.05 9.72
N GLU A 444 28.39 2.39 10.02
CA GLU A 444 29.36 1.97 9.00
C GLU A 444 28.85 0.83 8.10
N GLY A 445 28.03 -0.09 8.63
CA GLY A 445 27.39 -1.16 7.85
C GLY A 445 26.28 -0.68 6.91
N LEU A 446 25.55 0.38 7.31
CA LEU A 446 24.47 0.98 6.52
C LEU A 446 24.94 1.68 5.23
N ARG A 447 26.22 2.05 5.15
CA ARG A 447 26.79 2.71 3.95
C ARG A 447 27.10 1.75 2.80
N HIS A 448 27.18 0.44 3.06
CA HIS A 448 27.70 -0.52 2.07
C HIS A 448 26.66 -1.14 1.13
N ASN A 449 25.35 -1.01 1.38
CA ASN A 449 24.30 -1.31 0.38
C ASN A 449 22.96 -0.63 0.72
N ARG A 450 22.70 0.53 0.11
CA ARG A 450 21.46 1.31 0.33
C ARG A 450 20.20 0.54 -0.12
N CYS A 451 20.27 -0.16 -1.24
CA CYS A 451 19.14 -0.93 -1.78
C CYS A 451 18.68 -2.03 -0.79
N THR A 452 19.60 -2.83 -0.24
CA THR A 452 19.25 -3.87 0.75
C THR A 452 18.54 -3.30 1.98
N HIS A 453 18.92 -2.09 2.40
CA HIS A 453 18.25 -1.41 3.51
C HIS A 453 16.83 -0.97 3.14
N HIS A 454 16.64 -0.39 1.95
CA HIS A 454 15.32 0.01 1.47
C HIS A 454 14.37 -1.18 1.28
N LEU A 455 14.87 -2.30 0.75
CA LEU A 455 14.08 -3.54 0.63
C LEU A 455 13.69 -4.13 1.99
N ALA A 456 14.56 -4.05 3.01
CA ALA A 456 14.23 -4.50 4.36
C ALA A 456 13.17 -3.60 5.04
N GLU A 457 13.19 -2.29 4.78
CA GLU A 457 12.14 -1.38 5.25
C GLU A 457 10.82 -1.62 4.50
N LEU A 458 10.88 -1.94 3.20
CA LEU A 458 9.70 -2.33 2.43
C LEU A 458 9.10 -3.65 2.92
N GLU A 459 9.93 -4.65 3.21
CA GLU A 459 9.50 -5.91 3.83
C GLU A 459 8.79 -5.65 5.17
N ALA A 460 9.38 -4.81 6.01
CA ALA A 460 8.77 -4.42 7.28
C ALA A 460 7.39 -3.79 7.05
N LEU A 461 7.24 -2.91 6.06
CA LEU A 461 5.95 -2.31 5.70
C LEU A 461 4.93 -3.37 5.26
N ILE A 462 5.31 -4.26 4.34
CA ILE A 462 4.44 -5.30 3.78
C ILE A 462 4.00 -6.29 4.87
N LEU A 463 4.88 -6.65 5.80
CA LEU A 463 4.57 -7.56 6.90
C LEU A 463 3.89 -6.88 8.10
N GLY A 464 3.67 -5.57 8.07
CA GLY A 464 2.99 -4.83 9.15
C GLY A 464 3.88 -4.53 10.36
N TYR A 465 5.20 -4.49 10.17
CA TYR A 465 6.22 -3.98 11.08
C TYR A 465 6.45 -2.47 10.90
N ASP A 466 7.09 -1.83 11.88
CA ASP A 466 7.17 -0.38 12.00
C ASP A 466 8.24 0.19 11.07
N VAL A 467 7.86 1.20 10.29
CA VAL A 467 8.72 1.88 9.31
C VAL A 467 8.57 3.37 9.47
N ASP A 468 9.67 4.11 9.32
CA ASP A 468 9.62 5.57 9.21
C ASP A 468 9.12 5.94 7.80
N LEU A 469 7.80 5.99 7.66
CA LEU A 469 7.12 6.25 6.39
C LEU A 469 7.49 7.62 5.80
N ASP A 470 7.66 8.64 6.64
CA ASP A 470 7.97 9.99 6.17
C ASP A 470 9.42 10.08 5.67
N ARG A 471 10.35 9.34 6.29
CA ARG A 471 11.71 9.16 5.73
C ARG A 471 11.67 8.35 4.43
N PHE A 472 10.90 7.26 4.40
CA PHE A 472 10.82 6.38 3.24
C PHE A 472 10.24 7.09 2.01
N GLU A 473 9.18 7.90 2.18
CA GLU A 473 8.62 8.73 1.11
C GLU A 473 9.61 9.79 0.63
N ARG A 474 10.34 10.47 1.53
CA ARG A 474 11.39 11.42 1.13
C ARG A 474 12.49 10.77 0.29
N VAL A 475 12.85 9.52 0.59
CA VAL A 475 13.82 8.77 -0.22
C VAL A 475 13.26 8.54 -1.62
N ILE A 476 12.03 8.02 -1.73
CA ILE A 476 11.35 7.79 -3.01
C ILE A 476 11.21 9.10 -3.81
N ASP A 477 10.79 10.19 -3.18
CA ASP A 477 10.64 11.49 -3.83
C ASP A 477 11.99 12.06 -4.33
N SER A 478 13.09 11.74 -3.64
CA SER A 478 14.42 12.23 -3.98
C SER A 478 15.15 11.39 -5.04
N GLU A 479 14.98 10.07 -5.00
CA GLU A 479 15.73 9.13 -5.86
C GLU A 479 14.86 8.57 -7.01
N GLY A 480 13.53 8.72 -6.96
CA GLY A 480 12.58 8.24 -7.97
C GLY A 480 12.37 6.72 -7.97
N LEU A 481 13.41 5.94 -7.64
CA LEU A 481 13.43 4.48 -7.59
C LEU A 481 14.09 4.00 -6.29
N LEU A 482 13.61 2.89 -5.72
CA LEU A 482 14.11 2.33 -4.46
C LEU A 482 15.54 1.77 -4.55
N CYS A 483 15.92 1.28 -5.73
CA CYS A 483 17.19 0.60 -5.99
C CYS A 483 17.82 1.07 -7.32
N ALA A 484 17.83 2.39 -7.57
CA ALA A 484 18.34 2.98 -8.81
C ALA A 484 19.76 2.51 -9.20
N ASP A 485 20.63 2.35 -8.20
CA ASP A 485 22.03 1.93 -8.38
C ASP A 485 22.20 0.43 -8.72
N ALA A 486 21.12 -0.39 -8.67
CA ALA A 486 21.16 -1.86 -8.77
C ALA A 486 20.05 -2.47 -9.64
N LEU A 487 19.49 -1.70 -10.59
CA LEU A 487 18.35 -2.10 -11.43
C LEU A 487 18.59 -3.35 -12.31
N ALA A 488 19.82 -3.84 -12.43
CA ALA A 488 20.20 -5.00 -13.23
C ALA A 488 20.80 -6.17 -12.41
N ASP A 489 20.69 -6.14 -11.08
CA ASP A 489 21.19 -7.21 -10.20
C ASP A 489 20.11 -8.29 -9.97
N GLU A 490 20.36 -9.52 -10.44
CA GLU A 490 19.44 -10.67 -10.31
C GLU A 490 19.01 -10.91 -8.85
N ALA A 491 19.91 -10.72 -7.88
CA ALA A 491 19.59 -10.92 -6.47
C ALA A 491 18.64 -9.85 -5.91
N VAL A 492 18.65 -8.64 -6.48
CA VAL A 492 17.71 -7.56 -6.13
C VAL A 492 16.33 -7.88 -6.69
N TRP A 493 16.26 -8.37 -7.93
CA TRP A 493 15.01 -8.76 -8.59
C TRP A 493 14.32 -9.93 -7.92
N GLU A 494 15.05 -11.00 -7.60
CA GLU A 494 14.52 -12.14 -6.83
C GLU A 494 13.91 -11.65 -5.52
N ARG A 495 14.63 -10.74 -4.82
CA ARG A 495 14.16 -10.20 -3.57
C ARG A 495 12.93 -9.31 -3.72
N GLU A 496 12.87 -8.47 -4.76
CA GLU A 496 11.70 -7.66 -5.06
C GLU A 496 10.47 -8.51 -5.44
N ALA A 497 10.68 -9.60 -6.20
CA ALA A 497 9.63 -10.55 -6.55
C ALA A 497 9.07 -11.26 -5.31
N GLU A 498 9.91 -11.69 -4.37
CA GLU A 498 9.48 -12.26 -3.08
C GLU A 498 8.61 -11.27 -2.28
N LEU A 499 8.96 -9.97 -2.30
CA LEU A 499 8.17 -8.92 -1.65
C LEU A 499 6.82 -8.71 -2.33
N LEU A 500 6.78 -8.72 -3.66
CA LEU A 500 5.54 -8.64 -4.43
C LEU A 500 4.65 -9.86 -4.19
N GLU A 501 5.21 -11.07 -4.12
CA GLU A 501 4.46 -12.28 -3.78
C GLU A 501 3.86 -12.20 -2.37
N THR A 502 4.67 -11.78 -1.39
CA THR A 502 4.22 -11.53 -0.02
C THR A 502 3.06 -10.54 -0.01
N LEU A 503 3.17 -9.44 -0.75
CA LEU A 503 2.12 -8.45 -0.88
C LEU A 503 0.85 -9.08 -1.44
N VAL A 504 0.92 -9.74 -2.61
CA VAL A 504 -0.23 -10.34 -3.30
C VAL A 504 -0.96 -11.34 -2.40
N ASP A 505 -0.23 -12.22 -1.71
CA ASP A 505 -0.82 -13.20 -0.80
C ASP A 505 -1.56 -12.54 0.36
N LEU A 506 -0.97 -11.50 0.98
CA LEU A 506 -1.63 -10.72 2.02
C LEU A 506 -2.85 -9.97 1.49
N MET A 507 -2.75 -9.35 0.32
CA MET A 507 -3.85 -8.59 -0.28
C MET A 507 -5.07 -9.47 -0.58
N SER A 508 -4.82 -10.71 -1.01
CA SER A 508 -5.84 -11.69 -1.39
C SER A 508 -6.81 -12.06 -0.26
N LEU A 509 -6.41 -11.86 1.00
CA LEU A 509 -7.24 -12.10 2.19
C LEU A 509 -8.22 -10.97 2.50
N PHE A 510 -8.08 -9.83 1.82
CA PHE A 510 -8.85 -8.62 2.09
C PHE A 510 -9.60 -8.13 0.84
N ARG A 511 -9.96 -9.04 -0.09
CA ARG A 511 -10.84 -8.69 -1.21
C ARG A 511 -12.23 -8.39 -0.66
N PRO A 512 -12.84 -7.24 -1.01
CA PRO A 512 -14.21 -6.89 -0.60
C PRO A 512 -15.27 -7.54 -1.49
N GLU A 513 -14.87 -8.09 -2.64
CA GLU A 513 -15.79 -8.71 -3.61
C GLU A 513 -15.93 -10.22 -3.34
N PRO A 514 -17.10 -10.79 -3.68
CA PRO A 514 -17.24 -12.24 -3.76
C PRO A 514 -16.21 -12.81 -4.72
N ALA A 515 -15.59 -13.94 -4.35
CA ALA A 515 -14.66 -14.60 -5.26
C ALA A 515 -15.45 -15.25 -6.41
N ASP A 516 -15.07 -14.95 -7.66
CA ASP A 516 -15.57 -15.62 -8.89
C ASP A 516 -15.14 -17.11 -8.98
N ASP A 517 -14.84 -17.76 -7.85
CA ASP A 517 -14.49 -19.18 -7.84
C ASP A 517 -15.78 -19.99 -8.09
N ASP A 518 -15.88 -20.58 -9.28
CA ASP A 518 -16.99 -21.43 -9.76
C ASP A 518 -17.37 -22.59 -8.80
N ASP A 519 -16.53 -22.90 -7.81
CA ASP A 519 -16.68 -23.99 -6.85
C ASP A 519 -17.48 -23.63 -5.57
N LEU A 520 -17.97 -22.39 -5.44
CA LEU A 520 -18.47 -21.87 -4.15
C LEU A 520 -19.96 -22.09 -3.83
N GLY A 521 -20.82 -22.52 -4.76
CA GLY A 521 -22.24 -22.78 -4.47
C GLY A 521 -22.96 -21.62 -3.72
N ASP A 522 -23.67 -21.89 -2.62
CA ASP A 522 -24.33 -20.86 -1.78
C ASP A 522 -23.34 -19.87 -1.12
N HIS A 523 -22.04 -20.15 -1.11
CA HIS A 523 -20.97 -19.28 -0.58
C HIS A 523 -20.44 -18.27 -1.61
N ALA A 524 -20.91 -18.29 -2.85
CA ALA A 524 -20.49 -17.39 -3.94
C ALA A 524 -20.83 -15.89 -3.72
N ARG A 525 -21.40 -15.52 -2.57
CA ARG A 525 -21.86 -14.16 -2.24
C ARG A 525 -21.10 -13.47 -1.10
N ARG A 526 -20.04 -14.08 -0.58
CA ARG A 526 -19.24 -13.49 0.52
C ARG A 526 -17.80 -13.25 0.07
N SER A 527 -17.23 -12.15 0.56
CA SER A 527 -15.89 -11.72 0.21
C SER A 527 -14.79 -12.46 0.99
N THR A 528 -13.57 -12.52 0.45
CA THR A 528 -12.44 -13.15 1.19
C THR A 528 -12.12 -12.42 2.49
N ARG A 529 -12.37 -11.11 2.50
CA ARG A 529 -12.28 -10.28 3.70
C ARG A 529 -13.23 -10.74 4.80
N ASP A 530 -14.46 -11.08 4.46
CA ASP A 530 -15.44 -11.54 5.46
C ASP A 530 -15.04 -12.89 6.04
N TYR A 531 -14.50 -13.79 5.22
CA TYR A 531 -13.93 -15.05 5.71
C TYR A 531 -12.74 -14.83 6.65
N PHE A 532 -11.88 -13.85 6.35
CA PHE A 532 -10.79 -13.49 7.26
C PHE A 532 -11.32 -12.92 8.58
N PHE A 533 -12.35 -12.10 8.55
CA PHE A 533 -12.94 -11.53 9.77
C PHE A 533 -13.65 -12.60 10.60
N ASP A 534 -14.31 -13.57 9.97
CA ASP A 534 -14.88 -14.74 10.65
C ASP A 534 -13.79 -15.61 11.28
N TYR A 535 -12.68 -15.82 10.57
CA TYR A 535 -11.52 -16.53 11.13
C TYR A 535 -10.92 -15.79 12.34
N LEU A 536 -10.84 -14.45 12.29
CA LEU A 536 -10.36 -13.64 13.39
C LEU A 536 -11.27 -13.69 14.63
N ARG A 537 -12.58 -13.96 14.46
CA ARG A 537 -13.53 -14.12 15.58
C ARG A 537 -13.21 -15.37 16.39
N ASP A 538 -12.92 -16.47 15.71
CA ASP A 538 -12.53 -17.73 16.35
C ASP A 538 -11.40 -18.46 15.60
N PRO A 539 -10.13 -18.07 15.86
CA PRO A 539 -8.98 -18.80 15.33
C PRO A 539 -8.88 -20.25 15.85
N GLY A 540 -9.62 -20.59 16.91
CA GLY A 540 -9.66 -21.94 17.48
C GLY A 540 -10.36 -22.96 16.59
N ALA A 541 -11.25 -22.51 15.69
CA ALA A 541 -11.96 -23.35 14.73
C ALA A 541 -11.05 -23.88 13.59
N ARG A 542 -9.79 -23.42 13.49
CA ARG A 542 -8.79 -23.89 12.51
C ARG A 542 -9.28 -23.84 11.04
N GLY A 543 -10.22 -22.94 10.74
CA GLY A 543 -10.81 -22.79 9.41
C GLY A 543 -11.98 -23.73 9.11
N GLU A 544 -12.49 -24.48 10.10
CA GLU A 544 -13.74 -25.24 9.94
C GLU A 544 -14.91 -24.31 9.58
N GLY A 545 -15.64 -24.65 8.52
CA GLY A 545 -16.75 -23.84 8.00
C GLY A 545 -16.37 -22.73 7.02
N LEU A 546 -15.07 -22.57 6.69
CA LEU A 546 -14.60 -21.65 5.66
C LEU A 546 -14.26 -22.39 4.34
N PRO A 547 -14.34 -21.73 3.17
CA PRO A 547 -13.98 -22.35 1.90
C PRO A 547 -12.53 -22.82 1.85
N ALA A 548 -12.28 -23.95 1.19
CA ALA A 548 -10.93 -24.53 1.06
C ALA A 548 -9.95 -23.57 0.34
N SER A 549 -10.42 -22.87 -0.70
CA SER A 549 -9.62 -21.87 -1.43
C SER A 549 -9.20 -20.71 -0.51
N PHE A 550 -10.09 -20.25 0.38
CA PHE A 550 -9.76 -19.23 1.37
C PHE A 550 -8.72 -19.73 2.39
N VAL A 551 -8.89 -20.95 2.92
CA VAL A 551 -7.93 -21.52 3.89
C VAL A 551 -6.53 -21.67 3.28
N GLN A 552 -6.43 -21.98 1.99
CA GLN A 552 -5.16 -22.03 1.27
C GLN A 552 -4.51 -20.64 1.19
N ARG A 553 -5.27 -19.60 0.83
CA ARG A 553 -4.79 -18.20 0.84
C ARG A 553 -4.32 -17.78 2.23
N LEU A 554 -5.05 -18.16 3.28
CA LEU A 554 -4.67 -17.84 4.66
C LEU A 554 -3.34 -18.51 5.04
N ARG A 555 -3.13 -19.76 4.64
CA ARG A 555 -1.86 -20.47 4.87
C ARG A 555 -0.69 -19.82 4.11
N ALA A 556 -0.91 -19.40 2.86
CA ALA A 556 0.11 -18.69 2.08
C ALA A 556 0.52 -17.38 2.79
N GLY A 557 -0.46 -16.54 3.18
CA GLY A 557 -0.18 -15.33 3.95
C GLY A 557 0.51 -15.59 5.30
N LEU A 558 0.18 -16.67 6.00
CA LEU A 558 0.80 -17.06 7.27
C LEU A 558 2.23 -17.62 7.11
N ALA A 559 2.56 -18.22 5.97
CA ALA A 559 3.89 -18.77 5.69
C ALA A 559 4.97 -17.68 5.74
N HIS A 560 4.64 -16.47 5.27
CA HIS A 560 5.49 -15.27 5.32
C HIS A 560 5.82 -14.81 6.77
N TYR A 561 5.08 -15.29 7.76
CA TYR A 561 5.35 -15.08 9.19
C TYR A 561 6.01 -16.29 9.87
N GLY A 562 6.41 -17.31 9.12
CA GLY A 562 6.98 -18.55 9.63
C GLY A 562 5.95 -19.42 10.38
N ILE A 563 4.68 -19.37 9.98
CA ILE A 563 3.58 -20.14 10.58
C ILE A 563 3.12 -21.23 9.61
N ASP A 564 3.33 -22.48 9.99
CA ASP A 564 3.02 -23.69 9.22
C ASP A 564 1.73 -24.41 9.67
N SER A 565 1.21 -24.07 10.85
CA SER A 565 -0.01 -24.66 11.40
C SER A 565 -1.02 -23.62 11.89
N LEU A 566 -2.31 -23.97 11.79
CA LEU A 566 -3.42 -23.16 12.31
C LEU A 566 -3.71 -23.42 13.80
N ASP A 567 -2.75 -23.98 14.54
CA ASP A 567 -2.90 -24.09 16.00
C ASP A 567 -2.95 -22.68 16.63
N PRO A 568 -3.92 -22.38 17.52
CA PRO A 568 -4.13 -21.05 18.11
C PRO A 568 -3.08 -20.68 19.17
N LYS A 569 -1.79 -20.83 18.84
CA LYS A 569 -0.64 -20.47 19.66
C LYS A 569 -0.38 -18.96 19.60
N ARG A 570 0.44 -18.46 20.54
CA ARG A 570 0.82 -17.04 20.61
C ARG A 570 1.41 -16.50 19.30
N ARG A 571 2.18 -17.33 18.57
CA ARG A 571 2.78 -16.97 17.28
C ARG A 571 1.72 -16.70 16.20
N LEU A 572 0.72 -17.57 16.06
CA LEU A 572 -0.39 -17.37 15.10
C LEU A 572 -1.17 -16.09 15.39
N ARG A 573 -1.55 -15.86 16.66
CA ARG A 573 -2.28 -14.63 17.05
C ARG A 573 -1.49 -13.36 16.74
N ARG A 574 -0.16 -13.42 16.86
CA ARG A 574 0.72 -12.30 16.51
C ARG A 574 0.82 -12.08 15.00
N ALA A 575 0.90 -13.16 14.21
CA ALA A 575 0.86 -13.06 12.74
C ALA A 575 -0.45 -12.45 12.25
N LEU A 576 -1.60 -12.90 12.76
CA LEU A 576 -2.92 -12.36 12.40
C LEU A 576 -3.07 -10.86 12.70
N TYR A 577 -2.55 -10.43 13.85
CA TYR A 577 -2.45 -9.01 14.19
C TYR A 577 -1.63 -8.25 13.16
N ARG A 578 -0.43 -8.75 12.81
CA ARG A 578 0.48 -8.12 11.85
C ARG A 578 -0.09 -8.07 10.42
N MET A 579 -0.75 -9.13 9.97
CA MET A 579 -1.43 -9.19 8.66
C MET A 579 -2.53 -8.13 8.56
N TYR A 580 -3.31 -7.93 9.63
CA TYR A 580 -4.32 -6.88 9.67
C TYR A 580 -3.69 -5.48 9.67
N SER A 581 -2.62 -5.27 10.44
CA SER A 581 -1.85 -4.02 10.46
C SER A 581 -1.25 -3.68 9.09
N ALA A 582 -0.70 -4.67 8.38
CA ALA A 582 -0.15 -4.52 7.04
C ALA A 582 -1.18 -3.97 6.05
N ASN A 583 -2.38 -4.57 6.01
CA ASN A 583 -3.46 -4.13 5.13
C ASN A 583 -3.93 -2.69 5.45
N GLN A 584 -3.99 -2.30 6.72
CA GLN A 584 -4.33 -0.92 7.09
C GLN A 584 -3.27 0.10 6.63
N ARG A 585 -1.98 -0.23 6.78
CA ARG A 585 -0.87 0.67 6.42
C ARG A 585 -0.79 0.87 4.90
N LEU A 586 -0.84 -0.21 4.12
CA LEU A 586 -0.77 -0.16 2.65
C LEU A 586 -1.91 0.67 2.03
N ARG A 587 -3.14 0.56 2.57
CA ARG A 587 -4.30 1.33 2.09
C ARG A 587 -4.11 2.84 2.14
N ARG A 588 -3.25 3.34 3.04
CA ARG A 588 -3.05 4.78 3.24
C ARG A 588 -1.92 5.37 2.39
N ARG A 589 -0.95 4.55 1.96
CA ARG A 589 0.29 5.01 1.33
C ARG A 589 0.84 3.97 0.32
N PRO A 590 0.34 3.90 -0.93
CA PRO A 590 0.77 2.92 -1.93
C PRO A 590 2.11 3.24 -2.61
N GLY A 591 2.67 4.46 -2.40
CA GLY A 591 3.82 4.98 -3.15
C GLY A 591 5.07 4.09 -3.12
N ALA A 592 5.29 3.36 -2.03
CA ALA A 592 6.36 2.39 -1.88
C ALA A 592 6.32 1.28 -2.94
N ILE A 593 5.14 0.71 -3.18
CA ILE A 593 4.95 -0.37 -4.17
C ILE A 593 5.03 0.19 -5.59
N MET A 594 4.52 1.40 -5.80
CA MET A 594 4.61 2.08 -7.09
C MET A 594 6.07 2.33 -7.50
N ALA A 595 6.93 2.75 -6.57
CA ALA A 595 8.35 2.97 -6.83
C ALA A 595 9.09 1.69 -7.25
N LEU A 596 8.71 0.53 -6.69
CA LEU A 596 9.26 -0.77 -7.08
C LEU A 596 8.83 -1.15 -8.51
N LEU A 597 7.53 -1.08 -8.80
CA LEU A 597 7.02 -1.40 -10.15
C LEU A 597 7.53 -0.42 -11.22
N GLN A 598 7.76 0.82 -10.85
CA GLN A 598 8.39 1.82 -11.72
C GLN A 598 9.82 1.40 -12.10
N GLY A 599 10.60 0.86 -11.15
CA GLY A 599 11.92 0.31 -11.41
C GLY A 599 11.87 -0.88 -12.37
N TRP A 600 10.89 -1.77 -12.20
CA TRP A 600 10.66 -2.89 -13.13
C TRP A 600 10.28 -2.42 -14.53
N ARG A 601 9.61 -1.28 -14.67
CA ARG A 601 9.25 -0.69 -15.97
C ARG A 601 10.45 -0.07 -16.69
N GLU A 602 11.39 0.51 -15.96
CA GLU A 602 12.52 1.27 -16.52
C GLU A 602 13.75 0.40 -16.83
N ALA A 603 13.76 -0.87 -16.43
CA ALA A 603 14.86 -1.76 -16.74
C ALA A 603 14.87 -2.18 -18.23
N ASP A 604 16.05 -2.19 -18.85
CA ASP A 604 16.22 -2.47 -20.28
C ASP A 604 16.09 -3.98 -20.63
N ASP A 605 16.31 -4.88 -19.67
CA ASP A 605 16.41 -6.35 -19.88
C ASP A 605 15.27 -7.17 -19.23
N VAL A 606 14.15 -6.52 -18.87
CA VAL A 606 13.02 -7.16 -18.16
C VAL A 606 12.54 -8.40 -18.91
N ALA A 607 12.51 -8.37 -20.24
CA ALA A 607 12.04 -9.48 -21.07
C ALA A 607 12.87 -10.79 -20.93
N LEU A 608 14.15 -10.72 -20.56
CA LEU A 608 15.04 -11.88 -20.45
C LEU A 608 14.79 -12.71 -19.18
N PHE A 609 14.30 -12.08 -18.12
CA PHE A 609 14.12 -12.71 -16.80
C PHE A 609 12.68 -12.63 -16.26
N ALA A 610 11.80 -11.83 -16.88
CA ALA A 610 10.44 -11.63 -16.38
C ALA A 610 9.47 -12.79 -16.68
N ALA A 611 9.77 -13.69 -17.63
CA ALA A 611 8.80 -14.68 -18.12
C ALA A 611 8.21 -15.55 -16.99
N GLU A 612 9.03 -15.87 -15.98
CA GLU A 612 8.60 -16.58 -14.78
C GLU A 612 7.74 -15.75 -13.82
N TYR A 613 7.89 -14.43 -13.83
CA TYR A 613 7.15 -13.48 -12.98
C TYR A 613 5.84 -12.98 -13.60
N ARG A 614 5.55 -13.29 -14.87
CA ARG A 614 4.27 -12.92 -15.52
C ARG A 614 3.03 -13.37 -14.71
N PRO A 615 2.95 -14.60 -14.16
CA PRO A 615 1.82 -15.01 -13.32
C PRO A 615 1.70 -14.17 -12.03
N LEU A 616 2.82 -13.78 -11.42
CA LEU A 616 2.84 -12.93 -10.23
C LEU A 616 2.32 -11.52 -10.55
N LEU A 617 2.79 -10.91 -11.63
CA LEU A 617 2.32 -9.58 -12.06
C LEU A 617 0.85 -9.58 -12.46
N ASN A 618 0.37 -10.64 -13.13
CA ASN A 618 -1.07 -10.81 -13.43
C ASN A 618 -1.90 -10.91 -12.15
N ARG A 619 -1.47 -11.74 -11.18
CA ARG A 619 -2.11 -11.82 -9.87
C ARG A 619 -2.10 -10.46 -9.17
N LEU A 620 -1.00 -9.72 -9.21
CA LEU A 620 -0.91 -8.38 -8.63
C LEU A 620 -1.90 -7.41 -9.27
N ALA A 621 -1.97 -7.36 -10.60
CA ALA A 621 -2.93 -6.54 -11.33
C ALA A 621 -4.38 -6.91 -10.95
N ASP A 622 -4.71 -8.19 -10.83
CA ASP A 622 -6.05 -8.64 -10.44
C ASP A 622 -6.40 -8.29 -8.98
N GLU A 623 -5.47 -8.52 -8.05
CA GLU A 623 -5.67 -8.23 -6.62
C GLU A 623 -5.77 -6.71 -6.33
N THR A 624 -5.20 -5.88 -7.19
CA THR A 624 -5.15 -4.42 -7.03
C THR A 624 -6.25 -3.67 -7.79
N ARG A 625 -6.93 -4.31 -8.76
CA ARG A 625 -7.86 -3.72 -9.74
C ARG A 625 -8.72 -2.56 -9.21
N ARG A 626 -9.51 -2.78 -8.15
CA ARG A 626 -10.40 -1.75 -7.58
C ARG A 626 -9.85 -1.04 -6.34
N ARG A 627 -8.93 -1.68 -5.61
CA ARG A 627 -8.45 -1.21 -4.30
C ARG A 627 -7.26 -0.26 -4.42
N PHE A 628 -6.42 -0.49 -5.41
CA PHE A 628 -5.23 0.30 -5.73
C PHE A 628 -5.12 0.46 -7.26
N PRO A 629 -6.00 1.27 -7.87
CA PRO A 629 -6.00 1.46 -9.33
C PRO A 629 -4.63 1.88 -9.88
N GLU A 630 -3.86 2.65 -9.10
CA GLU A 630 -2.52 3.09 -9.49
C GLU A 630 -1.52 1.93 -9.57
N ILE A 631 -1.61 0.95 -8.66
CA ILE A 631 -0.78 -0.26 -8.69
C ILE A 631 -1.22 -1.18 -9.82
N HIS A 632 -2.54 -1.34 -10.02
CA HIS A 632 -3.11 -2.13 -11.11
C HIS A 632 -2.61 -1.65 -12.48
N GLU A 633 -2.71 -0.34 -12.72
CA GLU A 633 -2.28 0.26 -13.99
C GLU A 633 -0.78 0.09 -14.24
N LEU A 634 0.05 0.32 -13.22
CA LEU A 634 1.49 0.21 -13.36
C LEU A 634 1.92 -1.25 -13.53
N ALA A 635 1.28 -2.21 -12.84
CA ALA A 635 1.50 -3.63 -13.06
C ALA A 635 1.11 -4.05 -14.48
N ALA A 636 -0.03 -3.57 -14.99
CA ALA A 636 -0.45 -3.82 -16.38
C ALA A 636 0.51 -3.20 -17.41
N GLU A 637 1.09 -2.03 -17.11
CA GLU A 637 2.11 -1.41 -17.96
C GLU A 637 3.41 -2.22 -17.97
N VAL A 638 3.89 -2.68 -16.81
CA VAL A 638 5.06 -3.58 -16.72
C VAL A 638 4.81 -4.86 -17.50
N ILE A 639 3.62 -5.47 -17.38
CA ILE A 639 3.26 -6.67 -18.16
C ILE A 639 3.37 -6.39 -19.67
N PHE A 640 2.83 -5.26 -20.12
CA PHE A 640 2.87 -4.90 -21.53
C PHE A 640 4.30 -4.67 -22.01
N GLU A 641 5.11 -3.85 -21.32
CA GLU A 641 6.48 -3.54 -21.73
C GLU A 641 7.40 -4.77 -21.70
N ALA A 642 7.22 -5.65 -20.70
CA ALA A 642 8.08 -6.82 -20.50
C ALA A 642 7.72 -8.03 -21.36
N PHE A 643 6.43 -8.29 -21.61
CA PHE A 643 5.97 -9.54 -22.24
C PHE A 643 5.32 -9.32 -23.58
N ASP A 644 4.38 -8.38 -23.63
CA ASP A 644 3.56 -8.24 -24.83
C ASP A 644 4.39 -7.52 -25.89
N ARG A 645 4.96 -6.35 -25.58
CA ARG A 645 5.72 -5.51 -26.51
C ARG A 645 6.86 -6.24 -27.23
N PRO A 646 7.75 -7.03 -26.59
CA PRO A 646 8.81 -7.74 -27.30
C PRO A 646 8.27 -8.74 -28.33
N LEU A 647 7.21 -9.47 -28.00
CA LEU A 647 6.54 -10.39 -28.93
C LEU A 647 5.92 -9.63 -30.12
N LEU A 648 5.39 -8.43 -29.87
CA LEU A 648 4.88 -7.55 -30.92
C LEU A 648 6.01 -7.03 -31.82
N GLU A 649 7.14 -6.64 -31.24
CA GLU A 649 8.33 -6.17 -31.96
C GLU A 649 8.98 -7.28 -32.80
N GLU A 650 9.04 -8.52 -32.30
CA GLU A 650 9.54 -9.68 -33.06
C GLU A 650 8.64 -10.00 -34.27
N THR A 651 7.31 -10.06 -34.05
CA THR A 651 6.33 -10.27 -35.12
C THR A 651 6.45 -9.17 -36.20
N ARG A 652 6.71 -7.94 -35.77
CA ARG A 652 6.91 -6.80 -36.65
C ARG A 652 8.22 -6.88 -37.42
N ALA A 653 9.31 -7.29 -36.78
CA ALA A 653 10.61 -7.48 -37.41
C ALA A 653 10.53 -8.51 -38.56
N ALA A 654 9.81 -9.62 -38.37
CA ALA A 654 9.62 -10.64 -39.40
C ALA A 654 8.94 -10.07 -40.67
N VAL A 655 7.91 -9.23 -40.53
CA VAL A 655 7.24 -8.59 -41.68
C VAL A 655 8.15 -7.56 -42.37
N TYR A 656 8.99 -6.85 -41.61
CA TYR A 656 9.99 -5.97 -42.21
C TYR A 656 11.06 -6.74 -42.98
N GLU A 657 11.51 -7.88 -42.47
CA GLU A 657 12.47 -8.75 -43.14
C GLU A 657 11.88 -9.32 -44.45
N GLU A 658 10.62 -9.76 -44.45
CA GLU A 658 9.91 -10.17 -45.65
C GLU A 658 9.83 -9.03 -46.69
N ALA A 659 9.50 -7.81 -46.24
CA ALA A 659 9.43 -6.64 -47.11
C ALA A 659 10.82 -6.24 -47.67
N ASP A 660 11.89 -6.31 -46.88
CA ASP A 660 13.25 -6.10 -47.36
C ASP A 660 13.66 -7.18 -48.38
N GLY A 661 13.23 -8.44 -48.18
CA GLY A 661 13.39 -9.52 -49.16
C GLY A 661 12.71 -9.22 -50.49
N HIS A 662 11.45 -8.76 -50.45
CA HIS A 662 10.72 -8.32 -51.66
C HIS A 662 11.39 -7.12 -52.36
N LEU A 663 11.91 -6.16 -51.59
CA LEU A 663 12.64 -4.99 -52.12
C LEU A 663 13.97 -5.39 -52.78
N ALA A 664 14.70 -6.36 -52.21
CA ALA A 664 15.93 -6.89 -52.79
C ALA A 664 15.66 -7.64 -54.10
N ALA A 665 14.58 -8.44 -54.16
CA ALA A 665 14.17 -9.17 -55.36
C ALA A 665 13.72 -8.25 -56.51
N LEU A 666 13.15 -7.09 -56.18
CA LEU A 666 12.68 -6.09 -57.16
C LEU A 666 13.78 -5.60 -58.12
N ALA A 667 15.03 -5.56 -57.67
CA ALA A 667 16.17 -5.07 -58.47
C ALA A 667 16.58 -6.03 -59.60
N SER A 668 16.22 -7.31 -59.49
CA SER A 668 16.64 -8.37 -60.42
C SER A 668 15.47 -9.12 -61.08
N ALA A 669 14.23 -8.80 -60.73
CA ALA A 669 13.01 -9.43 -61.22
C ALA A 669 12.64 -9.06 -62.68
N GLY A 670 12.01 -10.00 -63.41
CA GLY A 670 11.39 -9.73 -64.70
C GLY A 670 10.08 -8.93 -64.56
N THR A 671 9.56 -8.37 -65.66
CA THR A 671 8.40 -7.44 -65.63
C THR A 671 7.11 -8.02 -65.03
N GLY A 672 6.88 -9.34 -65.15
CA GLY A 672 5.74 -10.02 -64.51
C GLY A 672 5.89 -10.12 -62.99
N ASP A 673 7.04 -10.61 -62.54
CA ASP A 673 7.38 -10.78 -61.11
C ASP A 673 7.47 -9.43 -60.39
N GLN A 674 7.91 -8.37 -61.09
CA GLN A 674 7.93 -7.00 -60.56
C GLN A 674 6.54 -6.51 -60.14
N GLN A 675 5.48 -6.79 -60.94
CA GLN A 675 4.13 -6.36 -60.58
C GLN A 675 3.60 -7.09 -59.35
N GLU A 676 3.94 -8.37 -59.19
CA GLU A 676 3.54 -9.16 -58.02
C GLU A 676 4.26 -8.68 -56.75
N LEU A 677 5.56 -8.43 -56.82
CA LEU A 677 6.35 -7.86 -55.72
C LEU A 677 5.88 -6.45 -55.33
N VAL A 678 5.57 -5.59 -56.31
CA VAL A 678 4.96 -4.26 -56.04
C VAL A 678 3.61 -4.43 -55.34
N ARG A 679 2.76 -5.36 -55.78
CA ARG A 679 1.48 -5.63 -55.10
C ARG A 679 1.68 -6.13 -53.68
N ALA A 680 2.64 -7.03 -53.44
CA ALA A 680 2.96 -7.54 -52.11
C ALA A 680 3.43 -6.39 -51.19
N LEU A 681 4.34 -5.54 -51.65
CA LEU A 681 4.81 -4.37 -50.91
C LEU A 681 3.74 -3.30 -50.71
N VAL A 682 2.76 -3.15 -51.61
CA VAL A 682 1.62 -2.26 -51.40
C VAL A 682 0.62 -2.85 -50.39
N LYS A 683 0.46 -4.17 -50.36
CA LYS A 683 -0.44 -4.89 -49.44
C LYS A 683 0.15 -5.08 -48.04
N ALA A 684 1.47 -5.10 -47.89
CA ALA A 684 2.17 -5.40 -46.64
C ALA A 684 1.61 -4.61 -45.45
N SER A 685 1.35 -5.34 -44.36
CA SER A 685 0.67 -4.86 -43.16
C SER A 685 1.50 -3.92 -42.31
N GLN A 686 2.84 -3.86 -42.46
CA GLN A 686 3.67 -2.94 -41.69
C GLN A 686 3.98 -1.62 -42.45
N PRO A 687 4.23 -0.49 -41.75
CA PRO A 687 4.65 0.78 -42.35
C PRO A 687 6.03 0.68 -43.00
N LEU A 688 6.11 0.59 -44.33
CA LEU A 688 7.39 0.46 -45.04
C LEU A 688 8.09 1.80 -45.35
N LYS A 689 7.55 2.92 -44.89
CA LYS A 689 7.99 4.25 -45.36
C LYS A 689 9.47 4.54 -45.07
N THR A 690 9.94 4.28 -43.85
CA THR A 690 11.34 4.50 -43.45
C THR A 690 12.28 3.58 -44.24
N THR A 691 11.90 2.32 -44.41
CA THR A 691 12.61 1.32 -45.23
C THR A 691 12.70 1.77 -46.69
N LEU A 692 11.60 2.23 -47.28
CA LEU A 692 11.55 2.74 -48.65
C LEU A 692 12.39 4.02 -48.80
N ALA A 693 12.28 4.96 -47.87
CA ALA A 693 13.02 6.23 -47.87
C ALA A 693 14.54 6.01 -47.89
N ARG A 694 15.05 5.11 -47.02
CA ARG A 694 16.48 4.76 -46.94
C ARG A 694 17.05 4.23 -48.25
N ARG A 695 16.24 3.54 -49.06
CA ARG A 695 16.68 2.92 -50.32
C ARG A 695 16.79 3.91 -51.47
N PHE A 696 16.19 5.10 -51.40
CA PHE A 696 16.21 6.04 -52.52
C PHE A 696 17.59 6.61 -52.86
N GLY A 697 18.44 6.83 -51.84
CA GLY A 697 19.79 7.38 -52.01
C GLY A 697 20.63 6.54 -52.97
N ASP A 698 20.71 5.23 -52.70
CA ASP A 698 21.54 4.28 -53.46
C ASP A 698 20.81 3.58 -54.62
N ALA A 699 19.50 3.82 -54.79
CA ALA A 699 18.69 3.17 -55.82
C ALA A 699 19.06 3.61 -57.25
N SER A 700 19.05 2.65 -58.19
CA SER A 700 19.11 2.92 -59.63
C SER A 700 17.89 3.73 -60.10
N ARG A 701 17.98 4.34 -61.29
CA ARG A 701 16.88 5.14 -61.85
C ARG A 701 15.57 4.34 -61.96
N ASP A 702 15.64 3.09 -62.39
CA ASP A 702 14.48 2.20 -62.49
C ASP A 702 13.94 1.77 -61.12
N MET A 703 14.82 1.59 -60.13
CA MET A 703 14.39 1.27 -58.76
C MET A 703 13.72 2.49 -58.09
N ARG A 704 14.27 3.71 -58.25
CA ARG A 704 13.64 4.94 -57.74
C ARG A 704 12.24 5.14 -58.33
N ARG A 705 12.05 4.77 -59.60
CA ARG A 705 10.76 4.76 -60.28
C ARG A 705 9.75 3.85 -59.55
N LEU A 706 10.13 2.61 -59.29
CA LEU A 706 9.29 1.62 -58.61
C LEU A 706 9.01 1.99 -57.14
N LEU A 707 10.02 2.50 -56.42
CA LEU A 707 9.86 2.96 -55.03
C LEU A 707 8.86 4.12 -54.92
N LEU A 708 8.91 5.09 -55.86
CA LEU A 708 7.93 6.19 -55.90
C LEU A 708 6.51 5.69 -56.15
N GLU A 709 6.35 4.74 -57.07
CA GLU A 709 5.05 4.12 -57.33
C GLU A 709 4.51 3.36 -56.10
N ILE A 710 5.34 2.56 -55.43
CA ILE A 710 4.99 1.85 -54.19
C ILE A 710 4.56 2.86 -53.11
N MET A 711 5.33 3.92 -52.88
CA MET A 711 4.99 4.95 -51.90
C MET A 711 3.64 5.62 -52.20
N ALA A 712 3.42 6.05 -53.44
CA ALA A 712 2.18 6.70 -53.84
C ALA A 712 0.98 5.75 -53.71
N ARG A 713 1.08 4.50 -54.20
CA ARG A 713 0.00 3.51 -54.08
C ARG A 713 -0.31 3.15 -52.62
N ARG A 714 0.68 3.16 -51.71
CA ARG A 714 0.45 2.92 -50.27
C ARG A 714 -0.27 4.08 -49.58
N TYR A 715 0.12 5.32 -49.83
CA TYR A 715 -0.58 6.47 -49.22
C TYR A 715 -1.97 6.67 -49.79
N TYR A 716 -2.12 6.56 -51.11
CA TYR A 716 -3.39 6.74 -51.81
C TYR A 716 -4.16 5.44 -51.96
N ARG A 717 -3.90 4.42 -51.13
CA ARG A 717 -4.58 3.11 -51.19
C ARG A 717 -6.11 3.18 -51.07
N MET A 718 -6.64 4.27 -50.50
CA MET A 718 -8.09 4.56 -50.46
C MET A 718 -8.65 5.20 -51.75
N ARG A 719 -7.81 5.41 -52.77
CA ARG A 719 -8.12 6.02 -54.07
C ARG A 719 -7.69 5.06 -55.19
N SER A 720 -8.44 5.06 -56.28
CA SER A 720 -8.01 4.40 -57.52
C SER A 720 -7.06 5.36 -58.25
N LEU A 721 -5.75 5.08 -58.22
CA LEU A 721 -4.77 5.82 -59.00
C LEU A 721 -4.77 5.31 -60.45
N GLU A 722 -5.09 6.18 -61.38
CA GLU A 722 -5.13 5.98 -62.83
C GLU A 722 -3.99 6.76 -63.49
N ASP A 723 -3.73 6.49 -64.78
CA ASP A 723 -2.72 7.19 -65.61
C ASP A 723 -1.33 7.32 -64.96
N VAL A 724 -0.91 6.30 -64.20
CA VAL A 724 0.37 6.30 -63.48
C VAL A 724 1.51 6.36 -64.49
N ALA A 725 2.21 7.49 -64.52
CA ALA A 725 3.31 7.76 -65.44
C ALA A 725 4.52 8.32 -64.69
N HIS A 726 5.70 8.08 -65.25
CA HIS A 726 6.96 8.61 -64.74
C HIS A 726 7.52 9.62 -65.72
N VAL A 727 7.74 10.84 -65.24
CA VAL A 727 8.17 11.98 -66.05
C VAL A 727 9.41 12.61 -65.43
N GLU A 728 10.24 13.25 -66.26
CA GLU A 728 11.43 13.96 -65.81
C GLU A 728 11.26 15.45 -66.13
N ALA A 729 11.55 16.31 -65.15
CA ALA A 729 11.56 17.76 -65.27
C ALA A 729 12.80 18.29 -64.58
N ASP A 730 13.59 19.11 -65.28
CA ASP A 730 14.84 19.73 -64.80
C ASP A 730 15.81 18.75 -64.11
N GLY A 731 15.91 17.51 -64.62
CA GLY A 731 16.79 16.47 -64.09
C GLY A 731 16.29 15.77 -62.83
N ILE A 732 15.04 16.01 -62.42
CA ILE A 732 14.37 15.38 -61.28
C ILE A 732 13.26 14.46 -61.81
N GLY A 733 13.21 13.23 -61.29
CA GLY A 733 12.19 12.25 -61.63
C GLY A 733 10.92 12.44 -60.79
N PHE A 734 9.77 12.47 -61.46
CA PHE A 734 8.45 12.59 -60.84
C PHE A 734 7.55 11.42 -61.24
N LEU A 735 6.65 11.07 -60.35
CA LEU A 735 5.48 10.24 -60.59
C LEU A 735 4.27 11.17 -60.79
N THR A 736 3.53 10.97 -61.87
CA THR A 736 2.22 11.60 -62.07
C THR A 736 1.14 10.54 -62.09
N ALA A 737 0.03 10.78 -61.40
CA ALA A 737 -1.14 9.90 -61.43
C ALA A 737 -2.43 10.73 -61.30
N SER A 738 -3.54 10.22 -61.82
CA SER A 738 -4.87 10.84 -61.71
C SER A 738 -5.75 10.05 -60.75
N TYR A 739 -6.66 10.72 -60.02
CA TYR A 739 -7.73 10.06 -59.27
C TYR A 739 -8.95 10.97 -59.12
N ALA A 740 -10.14 10.38 -59.01
CA ALA A 740 -11.38 11.13 -58.79
C ALA A 740 -11.72 11.27 -57.29
N HIS A 741 -12.24 12.43 -56.90
CA HIS A 741 -12.76 12.68 -55.55
C HIS A 741 -13.86 13.74 -55.58
N GLU A 742 -15.05 13.41 -55.07
CA GLU A 742 -16.18 14.36 -54.94
C GLU A 742 -16.55 15.06 -56.27
N GLY A 743 -16.44 14.33 -57.39
CA GLY A 743 -16.73 14.86 -58.72
C GLY A 743 -15.61 15.71 -59.34
N THR A 744 -14.46 15.85 -58.67
CA THR A 744 -13.27 16.54 -59.19
C THR A 744 -12.17 15.53 -59.51
N SER A 745 -11.55 15.65 -60.69
CA SER A 745 -10.34 14.91 -61.04
C SER A 745 -9.12 15.60 -60.42
N ILE A 746 -8.22 14.84 -59.81
CA ILE A 746 -7.04 15.37 -59.13
C ILE A 746 -5.79 14.72 -59.72
N THR A 747 -4.82 15.55 -60.10
CA THR A 747 -3.48 15.11 -60.51
C THR A 747 -2.55 15.10 -59.29
N LEU A 748 -2.02 13.92 -58.96
CA LEU A 748 -0.93 13.71 -58.01
C LEU A 748 0.42 13.88 -58.73
N ILE A 749 1.28 14.73 -58.20
CA ILE A 749 2.69 14.84 -58.58
C ILE A 749 3.52 14.42 -57.36
N ALA A 750 4.29 13.35 -57.45
CA ALA A 750 5.12 12.87 -56.34
C ALA A 750 6.58 12.73 -56.75
N THR A 751 7.51 13.10 -55.87
CA THR A 751 8.95 12.93 -56.13
C THR A 751 9.73 12.64 -54.86
N HIS A 752 10.92 12.07 -55.02
CA HIS A 752 11.89 11.90 -53.97
C HIS A 752 13.08 12.84 -54.23
N VAL A 753 13.50 13.59 -53.22
CA VAL A 753 14.59 14.56 -53.32
C VAL A 753 15.38 14.64 -52.02
N ASP A 754 16.69 14.87 -52.10
CA ASP A 754 17.46 15.23 -50.90
C ASP A 754 17.01 16.62 -50.44
N HIS A 755 16.73 16.82 -49.16
CA HIS A 755 16.17 18.07 -48.64
C HIS A 755 16.96 19.33 -49.07
N PRO A 756 18.31 19.35 -49.16
CA PRO A 756 19.04 20.52 -49.67
C PRO A 756 18.66 20.91 -51.12
N ARG A 757 18.17 19.95 -51.92
CA ARG A 757 17.72 20.15 -53.31
C ARG A 757 16.21 20.34 -53.43
N LEU A 758 15.48 20.43 -52.31
CA LEU A 758 14.03 20.71 -52.32
C LEU A 758 13.66 21.97 -53.13
N PRO A 759 14.41 23.09 -53.09
CA PRO A 759 14.11 24.25 -53.94
C PRO A 759 14.08 23.95 -55.44
N GLU A 760 15.01 23.10 -55.92
CA GLU A 760 15.06 22.67 -57.32
C GLU A 760 13.82 21.82 -57.67
N ALA A 761 13.41 20.90 -56.78
CA ALA A 761 12.24 20.06 -56.98
C ALA A 761 10.93 20.86 -57.00
N VAL A 762 10.81 21.87 -56.12
CA VAL A 762 9.65 22.76 -56.09
C VAL A 762 9.54 23.55 -57.39
N GLN A 763 10.64 24.13 -57.88
CA GLN A 763 10.65 24.84 -59.16
C GLN A 763 10.34 23.91 -60.34
N ALA A 764 10.96 22.73 -60.41
CA ALA A 764 10.73 21.75 -61.48
C ALA A 764 9.26 21.26 -61.51
N SER A 765 8.62 21.18 -60.34
CA SER A 765 7.21 20.76 -60.26
C SER A 765 6.25 21.78 -60.89
N ALA A 766 6.59 23.07 -60.96
CA ALA A 766 5.77 24.09 -61.64
C ALA A 766 5.61 23.80 -63.14
N ALA A 767 6.63 23.25 -63.79
CA ALA A 767 6.54 22.84 -65.20
C ALA A 767 5.58 21.66 -65.41
N LEU A 768 5.43 20.78 -64.42
CA LEU A 768 4.49 19.66 -64.45
C LEU A 768 3.06 20.13 -64.12
N VAL A 769 2.92 21.07 -63.19
CA VAL A 769 1.65 21.74 -62.88
C VAL A 769 1.03 22.37 -64.12
N ALA A 770 1.85 23.03 -64.95
CA ALA A 770 1.43 23.64 -66.21
C ALA A 770 1.04 22.62 -67.31
N ARG A 771 1.48 21.36 -67.19
CA ARG A 771 1.15 20.27 -68.14
C ARG A 771 -0.08 19.47 -67.72
N ALA A 772 -0.49 19.54 -66.47
CA ALA A 772 -1.67 18.84 -65.99
C ALA A 772 -2.95 19.48 -66.57
N PRO A 773 -4.04 18.70 -66.77
CA PRO A 773 -5.29 19.23 -67.32
C PRO A 773 -5.84 20.42 -66.53
N ASP A 774 -6.46 21.40 -67.20
CA ASP A 774 -6.96 22.63 -66.58
C ASP A 774 -8.12 22.39 -65.60
N ASP A 775 -8.90 21.33 -65.83
CA ASP A 775 -10.02 20.88 -65.00
C ASP A 775 -9.60 19.98 -63.83
N HIS A 776 -8.30 19.68 -63.71
CA HIS A 776 -7.75 18.93 -62.60
C HIS A 776 -7.25 19.85 -61.48
N ASP A 777 -7.61 19.53 -60.25
CA ASP A 777 -6.90 20.04 -59.07
C ASP A 777 -5.53 19.36 -58.97
N ILE A 778 -4.55 20.01 -58.34
CA ILE A 778 -3.21 19.43 -58.18
C ILE A 778 -2.85 19.24 -56.72
N VAL A 779 -2.31 18.07 -56.42
CA VAL A 779 -1.62 17.79 -55.16
C VAL A 779 -0.18 17.39 -55.43
N ILE A 780 0.75 17.89 -54.62
CA ILE A 780 2.17 17.57 -54.76
C ILE A 780 2.69 16.92 -53.48
N ASP A 781 3.35 15.77 -53.58
CA ASP A 781 3.97 15.08 -52.45
C ASP A 781 5.49 14.97 -52.65
N PHE A 782 6.25 15.69 -51.83
CA PHE A 782 7.71 15.65 -51.77
C PHE A 782 8.18 14.69 -50.67
N TYR A 783 8.91 13.66 -51.05
CA TYR A 783 9.58 12.74 -50.14
C TYR A 783 11.05 13.15 -49.99
N GLY A 784 11.34 13.86 -48.90
CA GLY A 784 12.64 14.43 -48.58
C GLY A 784 13.55 13.45 -47.80
N TRP A 785 14.84 13.45 -48.09
CA TRP A 785 15.87 12.79 -47.28
C TRP A 785 16.87 13.78 -46.66
N ARG A 786 17.30 13.55 -45.40
CA ARG A 786 18.33 14.32 -44.68
C ARG A 786 19.35 13.38 -44.00
N ASP A 787 20.59 13.84 -43.90
CA ASP A 787 21.66 13.11 -43.20
C ASP A 787 21.55 13.18 -41.66
N SER A 788 20.86 14.20 -41.13
CA SER A 788 20.61 14.39 -39.70
C SER A 788 19.13 14.63 -39.41
N ALA A 789 18.71 14.37 -38.17
CA ALA A 789 17.38 14.71 -37.69
C ALA A 789 17.10 16.22 -37.80
N VAL A 790 15.82 16.59 -37.75
CA VAL A 790 15.38 17.99 -37.80
C VAL A 790 15.54 18.61 -36.41
N ASP A 791 16.36 19.67 -36.30
CA ASP A 791 16.64 20.33 -35.01
C ASP A 791 15.47 21.22 -34.54
N ASP A 792 14.81 21.93 -35.46
CA ASP A 792 13.62 22.76 -35.20
C ASP A 792 12.55 22.55 -36.28
N PRO A 793 11.49 21.78 -35.98
CA PRO A 793 10.41 21.49 -36.92
C PRO A 793 9.61 22.75 -37.31
N ALA A 794 9.50 23.73 -36.40
CA ALA A 794 8.78 24.97 -36.67
C ALA A 794 9.57 25.88 -37.62
N LEU A 795 10.91 25.86 -37.56
CA LEU A 795 11.77 26.56 -38.51
C LEU A 795 11.64 25.95 -39.91
N THR A 796 11.77 24.62 -40.01
CA THR A 796 11.64 23.89 -41.28
C THR A 796 10.28 24.17 -41.94
N ALA A 797 9.20 24.20 -41.15
CA ALA A 797 7.88 24.53 -41.67
C ALA A 797 7.79 25.93 -42.32
N ARG A 798 8.45 26.93 -41.72
CA ARG A 798 8.45 28.31 -42.24
C ARG A 798 9.29 28.46 -43.51
N GLU A 799 10.43 27.77 -43.58
CA GLU A 799 11.31 27.78 -44.75
C GLU A 799 10.61 27.21 -45.97
N VAL A 800 9.89 26.10 -45.80
CA VAL A 800 9.14 25.45 -46.88
C VAL A 800 7.94 26.30 -47.32
N ALA A 801 7.21 26.91 -46.38
CA ALA A 801 6.13 27.84 -46.73
C ALA A 801 6.65 29.02 -47.58
N ALA A 802 7.77 29.64 -47.18
CA ALA A 802 8.39 30.73 -47.93
C ALA A 802 8.87 30.29 -49.32
N LEU A 803 9.36 29.06 -49.46
CA LEU A 803 9.75 28.48 -50.75
C LEU A 803 8.54 28.27 -51.69
N LEU A 804 7.41 27.80 -51.14
CA LEU A 804 6.17 27.62 -51.90
C LEU A 804 5.58 28.97 -52.32
N ASP A 805 5.58 29.97 -51.44
CA ASP A 805 5.12 31.33 -51.75
C ASP A 805 6.01 32.05 -52.77
N GLY A 806 7.30 31.74 -52.78
CA GLY A 806 8.27 32.26 -53.75
C GLY A 806 8.20 31.63 -55.15
N THR A 807 7.38 30.58 -55.35
CA THR A 807 7.30 29.82 -56.61
C THR A 807 5.97 30.07 -57.31
N ASP A 808 6.01 30.54 -58.56
CA ASP A 808 4.81 30.70 -59.39
C ASP A 808 4.42 29.38 -60.07
N PHE A 809 3.37 28.74 -59.57
CA PHE A 809 2.80 27.52 -60.13
C PHE A 809 1.80 27.78 -61.26
N GLY A 810 1.48 29.04 -61.58
CA GLY A 810 0.50 29.42 -62.61
C GLY A 810 -0.97 29.19 -62.24
N ARG A 811 -1.25 28.35 -61.23
CA ARG A 811 -2.58 28.12 -60.64
C ARG A 811 -2.46 27.68 -59.18
N PRO A 812 -3.48 27.89 -58.32
CA PRO A 812 -3.43 27.46 -56.93
C PRO A 812 -3.36 25.93 -56.84
N LEU A 813 -2.43 25.42 -56.03
CA LEU A 813 -2.37 23.99 -55.71
C LEU A 813 -3.41 23.67 -54.64
N ARG A 814 -4.05 22.50 -54.73
CA ARG A 814 -5.00 22.05 -53.70
C ARG A 814 -4.27 21.75 -52.39
N ARG A 815 -3.07 21.18 -52.47
CA ARG A 815 -2.23 20.82 -51.31
C ARG A 815 -0.80 20.50 -51.72
N VAL A 816 0.16 20.79 -50.84
CA VAL A 816 1.53 20.30 -50.92
C VAL A 816 1.88 19.53 -49.65
N VAL A 817 2.52 18.37 -49.78
CA VAL A 817 3.03 17.56 -48.67
C VAL A 817 4.54 17.49 -48.77
N LEU A 818 5.23 17.69 -47.65
CA LEU A 818 6.65 17.39 -47.51
C LEU A 818 6.81 16.36 -46.39
N ALA A 819 7.36 15.20 -46.70
CA ALA A 819 7.72 14.19 -45.73
C ALA A 819 9.23 14.02 -45.68
N VAL A 820 9.87 14.42 -44.58
CA VAL A 820 11.33 14.44 -44.42
C VAL A 820 11.78 13.30 -43.50
N SER A 821 12.56 12.37 -44.06
CA SER A 821 13.16 11.26 -43.33
C SER A 821 14.65 11.51 -43.03
N ALA A 822 15.17 11.00 -41.91
CA ALA A 822 16.58 11.15 -41.51
C ALA A 822 17.29 9.81 -41.24
N ALA A 823 18.64 9.82 -41.37
CA ALA A 823 19.49 8.63 -41.20
C ALA A 823 19.59 8.10 -39.75
N SER A 824 19.41 8.97 -38.75
CA SER A 824 19.64 8.67 -37.32
C SER A 824 18.44 8.10 -36.55
N GLY A 825 17.29 7.89 -37.21
CA GLY A 825 16.08 7.33 -36.60
C GLY A 825 16.03 5.81 -36.65
N GLY A 826 15.32 5.16 -35.73
CA GLY A 826 14.98 3.73 -35.79
C GLY A 826 14.11 3.37 -37.01
N ALA A 827 13.64 2.12 -37.09
CA ALA A 827 12.79 1.66 -38.20
C ALA A 827 11.32 2.15 -38.11
N GLY A 828 10.97 2.99 -37.13
CA GLY A 828 9.60 3.42 -36.85
C GLY A 828 9.12 4.63 -37.65
N MET A 829 7.82 4.96 -37.55
CA MET A 829 7.22 6.18 -38.13
C MET A 829 7.53 7.44 -37.30
N ALA A 830 7.99 7.30 -36.06
CA ALA A 830 8.31 8.41 -35.15
C ALA A 830 9.43 9.33 -35.68
N ASP A 831 10.27 8.83 -36.59
CA ASP A 831 11.46 9.54 -37.09
C ASP A 831 11.24 10.29 -38.41
N ILE A 832 9.97 10.44 -38.85
CA ILE A 832 9.64 11.13 -40.10
C ILE A 832 8.72 12.30 -39.85
N GLU A 833 9.21 13.49 -40.17
CA GLU A 833 8.44 14.70 -40.06
C GLU A 833 7.62 14.92 -41.32
N GLN A 834 6.31 15.11 -41.16
CA GLN A 834 5.40 15.38 -42.27
C GLN A 834 4.75 16.74 -42.09
N TYR A 835 4.82 17.53 -43.14
CA TYR A 835 4.27 18.86 -43.23
C TYR A 835 3.26 18.89 -44.37
N THR A 836 2.07 19.40 -44.10
CA THR A 836 1.04 19.57 -45.11
C THR A 836 0.72 21.05 -45.23
N TYR A 837 0.74 21.58 -46.44
CA TYR A 837 0.46 22.97 -46.75
C TYR A 837 -0.76 23.10 -47.63
N ARG A 838 -1.58 24.12 -47.36
CA ARG A 838 -2.73 24.52 -48.18
C ARG A 838 -2.65 26.00 -48.52
N PRO A 839 -3.20 26.42 -49.67
CA PRO A 839 -3.30 27.83 -50.00
C PRO A 839 -4.23 28.55 -49.01
N GLY A 840 -3.78 29.69 -48.49
CA GLY A 840 -4.55 30.60 -47.65
C GLY A 840 -4.56 32.03 -48.20
N ALA A 841 -5.19 32.96 -47.47
CA ALA A 841 -5.31 34.36 -47.90
C ALA A 841 -3.95 35.09 -48.04
N ASP A 842 -2.94 34.68 -47.25
CA ASP A 842 -1.61 35.31 -47.19
C ASP A 842 -0.49 34.38 -47.73
N GLY A 843 -0.82 33.40 -48.58
CA GLY A 843 0.12 32.38 -49.07
C GLY A 843 -0.15 30.98 -48.53
N TYR A 844 0.79 30.06 -48.71
CA TYR A 844 0.70 28.68 -48.24
C TYR A 844 0.86 28.60 -46.73
N ARG A 845 -0.12 27.97 -46.07
CA ARG A 845 -0.11 27.76 -44.61
C ARG A 845 -0.07 26.27 -44.29
N GLU A 846 0.68 25.95 -43.24
CA GLU A 846 0.77 24.60 -42.71
C GLU A 846 -0.53 24.20 -41.97
N GLU A 847 -1.02 23.00 -42.22
CA GLU A 847 -2.10 22.32 -41.50
C GLU A 847 -1.50 21.59 -40.29
N ARG A 848 -1.33 22.32 -39.18
CA ARG A 848 -0.59 21.85 -37.99
C ARG A 848 -1.26 20.66 -37.30
N GLU A 849 -2.57 20.55 -37.40
CA GLU A 849 -3.41 19.53 -36.77
C GLU A 849 -3.05 18.11 -37.24
N ILE A 850 -2.49 17.98 -38.46
CA ILE A 850 -2.04 16.71 -39.04
C ILE A 850 -0.51 16.65 -39.17
N ARG A 851 0.25 17.49 -38.45
CA ARG A 851 1.71 17.43 -38.48
C ARG A 851 2.22 16.04 -38.08
N GLY A 852 3.17 15.53 -38.86
CA GLY A 852 3.70 14.18 -38.70
C GLY A 852 2.77 13.06 -39.19
N LEU A 853 1.66 13.39 -39.85
CA LEU A 853 0.72 12.45 -40.47
C LEU A 853 0.44 12.84 -41.93
N HIS A 854 0.48 11.86 -42.83
CA HIS A 854 0.16 12.12 -44.24
C HIS A 854 -1.34 12.44 -44.36
N PRO A 855 -1.75 13.44 -45.14
CA PRO A 855 -3.15 13.87 -45.21
C PRO A 855 -4.10 12.78 -45.73
N MET A 856 -3.63 11.84 -46.57
CA MET A 856 -4.43 10.65 -46.91
C MET A 856 -4.66 9.73 -45.70
N MET A 857 -3.67 9.59 -44.82
CA MET A 857 -3.85 8.83 -43.56
C MET A 857 -4.77 9.58 -42.61
N GLY A 858 -4.61 10.90 -42.47
CA GLY A 858 -5.52 11.74 -41.69
C GLY A 858 -6.97 11.65 -42.16
N LYS A 859 -7.20 11.53 -43.49
CA LYS A 859 -8.53 11.25 -44.04
C LYS A 859 -9.04 9.86 -43.66
N ARG A 860 -8.20 8.81 -43.72
CA ARG A 860 -8.60 7.43 -43.34
C ARG A 860 -8.93 7.31 -41.86
N LEU A 861 -8.09 7.89 -41.00
CA LEU A 861 -8.26 7.92 -39.55
C LEU A 861 -9.25 8.99 -39.09
N GLU A 862 -9.93 9.66 -40.03
CA GLU A 862 -10.93 10.69 -39.76
C GLU A 862 -10.49 11.81 -38.81
N VAL A 863 -9.21 12.19 -38.85
CA VAL A 863 -8.67 13.27 -38.00
C VAL A 863 -9.42 14.59 -38.24
N TRP A 864 -9.93 14.78 -39.46
CA TRP A 864 -10.78 15.92 -39.81
C TRP A 864 -12.06 16.02 -38.95
N ARG A 865 -12.59 14.90 -38.43
CA ARG A 865 -13.73 14.94 -37.49
C ARG A 865 -13.35 15.60 -36.18
N LEU A 866 -12.08 15.67 -35.83
CA LEU A 866 -11.62 16.30 -34.61
C LEU A 866 -11.37 17.81 -34.78
N SER A 867 -11.83 18.44 -35.87
CA SER A 867 -11.60 19.85 -36.18
C SER A 867 -12.14 20.85 -35.14
N ASN A 868 -13.05 20.41 -34.26
CA ASN A 868 -13.56 21.23 -33.14
C ASN A 868 -12.63 21.21 -31.92
N PHE A 869 -11.49 20.50 -32.00
CA PHE A 869 -10.52 20.34 -30.93
C PHE A 869 -9.15 20.84 -31.38
N ALA A 870 -8.46 21.57 -30.48
CA ALA A 870 -7.03 21.80 -30.59
C ALA A 870 -6.31 20.47 -30.29
N LEU A 871 -5.64 19.90 -31.30
CA LEU A 871 -4.97 18.61 -31.21
C LEU A 871 -3.49 18.78 -30.89
N GLU A 872 -3.04 18.05 -29.88
CA GLU A 872 -1.63 17.83 -29.55
C GLU A 872 -1.34 16.34 -29.74
N ARG A 873 -0.37 16.01 -30.60
CA ARG A 873 0.05 14.62 -30.82
C ARG A 873 0.96 14.18 -29.66
N LEU A 874 0.63 13.05 -29.06
CA LEU A 874 1.40 12.42 -27.99
C LEU A 874 2.24 11.24 -28.52
N PRO A 875 3.29 10.81 -27.80
CA PRO A 875 4.04 9.61 -28.16
C PRO A 875 3.16 8.35 -28.19
N SER A 876 3.29 7.54 -29.23
CA SER A 876 2.51 6.31 -29.43
C SER A 876 3.28 5.29 -30.30
N ALA A 877 2.88 4.02 -30.23
CA ALA A 877 3.42 2.95 -31.08
C ALA A 877 3.10 3.19 -32.57
N ASP A 878 3.86 2.55 -33.46
CA ASP A 878 3.60 2.66 -34.90
C ASP A 878 2.24 2.07 -35.28
N ASP A 879 1.54 2.69 -36.25
CA ASP A 879 0.13 2.46 -36.60
C ASP A 879 -0.91 2.85 -35.54
N THR A 880 -0.50 3.37 -34.37
CA THR A 880 -1.38 4.02 -33.38
C THR A 880 -1.01 5.50 -33.27
N TYR A 881 -2.00 6.38 -33.28
CA TYR A 881 -1.83 7.82 -33.16
C TYR A 881 -2.62 8.33 -31.97
N LEU A 882 -1.92 8.71 -30.90
CA LEU A 882 -2.55 9.30 -29.73
C LEU A 882 -2.58 10.82 -29.85
N PHE A 883 -3.77 11.40 -29.73
CA PHE A 883 -3.97 12.83 -29.68
C PHE A 883 -4.61 13.22 -28.35
N ARG A 884 -4.08 14.27 -27.74
CA ARG A 884 -4.77 15.04 -26.72
C ARG A 884 -5.55 16.16 -27.40
N GLY A 885 -6.88 16.08 -27.33
CA GLY A 885 -7.75 17.10 -27.90
C GLY A 885 -8.38 17.95 -26.81
N ARG A 886 -8.30 19.27 -26.97
CA ARG A 886 -8.99 20.25 -26.14
C ARG A 886 -9.99 21.02 -26.97
N ALA A 887 -11.28 20.97 -26.63
CA ALA A 887 -12.30 21.62 -27.45
C ALA A 887 -12.08 23.14 -27.53
N HIS A 888 -12.32 23.74 -28.70
CA HIS A 888 -12.13 25.17 -28.92
C HIS A 888 -13.09 26.02 -28.08
N ASP A 889 -14.37 25.66 -28.07
CA ASP A 889 -15.43 26.43 -27.39
C ASP A 889 -15.58 26.05 -25.91
N ASN A 890 -15.03 24.90 -25.50
CA ASN A 890 -15.07 24.41 -24.12
C ASN A 890 -13.71 23.86 -23.68
N PRO A 891 -12.79 24.70 -23.18
CA PRO A 891 -11.45 24.25 -22.78
C PRO A 891 -11.42 23.25 -21.61
N ARG A 892 -12.55 23.00 -20.93
CA ARG A 892 -12.70 21.96 -19.90
C ARG A 892 -13.02 20.59 -20.50
N ASP A 893 -13.46 20.54 -21.75
CA ASP A 893 -13.61 19.31 -22.52
C ASP A 893 -12.24 18.92 -23.09
N GLU A 894 -11.57 18.05 -22.36
CA GLU A 894 -10.28 17.48 -22.72
C GLU A 894 -10.43 15.97 -22.85
N ARG A 895 -9.99 15.41 -23.97
CA ARG A 895 -10.13 13.99 -24.30
C ARG A 895 -8.86 13.45 -24.94
N LEU A 896 -8.67 12.14 -24.78
CA LEU A 896 -7.67 11.38 -25.51
C LEU A 896 -8.34 10.64 -26.66
N PHE A 897 -7.76 10.78 -27.86
CA PHE A 897 -8.18 10.09 -29.07
C PHE A 897 -7.04 9.19 -29.54
N ALA A 898 -7.20 7.88 -29.39
CA ALA A 898 -6.29 6.90 -29.97
C ALA A 898 -6.86 6.44 -31.32
N LEU A 899 -6.19 6.77 -32.41
CA LEU A 899 -6.60 6.43 -33.77
C LEU A 899 -5.61 5.41 -34.33
N SER A 900 -6.06 4.22 -34.68
CA SER A 900 -5.17 3.14 -35.12
C SER A 900 -5.62 2.46 -36.40
N GLU A 901 -4.67 1.98 -37.21
CA GLU A 901 -4.95 1.20 -38.43
C GLU A 901 -4.75 -0.30 -38.19
N VAL A 902 -5.80 -1.10 -38.41
CA VAL A 902 -5.75 -2.56 -38.41
C VAL A 902 -5.65 -3.04 -39.87
N ARG A 903 -4.45 -3.45 -40.29
CA ARG A 903 -4.16 -3.81 -41.69
C ARG A 903 -4.33 -5.31 -42.00
N ASP A 904 -4.44 -6.13 -40.96
CA ASP A 904 -4.62 -7.58 -41.02
C ASP A 904 -5.67 -8.01 -39.97
N LEU A 905 -6.54 -8.93 -40.37
CA LEU A 905 -7.68 -9.47 -39.62
C LEU A 905 -7.67 -11.01 -39.62
N THR A 906 -6.52 -11.63 -39.87
CA THR A 906 -6.42 -13.10 -39.93
C THR A 906 -6.93 -13.74 -38.63
N ALA A 907 -8.03 -14.48 -38.75
CA ALA A 907 -8.68 -15.17 -37.65
C ALA A 907 -7.98 -16.48 -37.31
N VAL A 908 -7.65 -16.67 -36.03
CA VAL A 908 -7.14 -17.95 -35.52
C VAL A 908 -8.34 -18.74 -35.01
N ARG A 909 -8.50 -19.97 -35.47
CA ARG A 909 -9.60 -20.88 -35.10
C ARG A 909 -9.03 -22.16 -34.50
N ASP A 910 -9.77 -22.80 -33.59
CA ASP A 910 -9.41 -24.08 -32.98
C ASP A 910 -9.65 -25.26 -33.93
N GLU A 911 -9.33 -26.47 -33.47
CA GLU A 911 -9.53 -27.71 -34.25
C GLU A 911 -11.01 -27.96 -34.60
N ASP A 912 -11.95 -27.39 -33.82
CA ASP A 912 -13.39 -27.45 -34.04
C ASP A 912 -13.93 -26.29 -34.91
N GLY A 913 -13.05 -25.40 -35.40
CA GLY A 913 -13.38 -24.26 -36.23
C GLY A 913 -13.94 -23.05 -35.48
N ARG A 914 -13.94 -23.03 -34.15
CA ARG A 914 -14.38 -21.89 -33.34
C ARG A 914 -13.30 -20.82 -33.30
N LEU A 915 -13.71 -19.55 -33.32
CA LEU A 915 -12.80 -18.42 -33.23
C LEU A 915 -12.04 -18.42 -31.90
N ILE A 916 -10.71 -18.60 -31.97
CA ILE A 916 -9.81 -18.42 -30.84
C ILE A 916 -9.51 -16.93 -30.66
N GLY A 917 -9.23 -16.17 -31.72
CA GLY A 917 -8.89 -14.74 -31.59
C GLY A 917 -8.52 -14.06 -32.90
N LEU A 918 -8.26 -12.75 -32.80
CA LEU A 918 -7.83 -11.87 -33.90
C LEU A 918 -6.51 -11.18 -33.54
N PRO A 919 -5.37 -11.88 -33.59
CA PRO A 919 -4.13 -11.44 -32.96
C PRO A 919 -3.70 -10.01 -33.31
N ASN A 920 -3.77 -9.64 -34.60
CA ASN A 920 -3.36 -8.30 -35.02
C ASN A 920 -4.36 -7.19 -34.61
N LEU A 921 -5.66 -7.48 -34.56
CA LEU A 921 -6.66 -6.53 -34.06
C LEU A 921 -6.51 -6.34 -32.54
N GLU A 922 -6.38 -7.45 -31.81
CA GLU A 922 -6.18 -7.46 -30.36
C GLU A 922 -4.88 -6.72 -29.98
N ARG A 923 -3.80 -6.93 -30.75
CA ARG A 923 -2.53 -6.20 -30.63
C ARG A 923 -2.71 -4.69 -30.77
N ILE A 924 -3.27 -4.23 -31.89
CA ILE A 924 -3.43 -2.79 -32.17
C ILE A 924 -4.33 -2.14 -31.12
N PHE A 925 -5.37 -2.85 -30.67
CA PHE A 925 -6.23 -2.40 -29.60
C PHE A 925 -5.48 -2.28 -28.27
N ALA A 926 -4.64 -3.27 -27.93
CA ALA A 926 -3.80 -3.24 -26.74
C ALA A 926 -2.81 -2.07 -26.78
N GLU A 927 -2.17 -1.82 -27.92
CA GLU A 927 -1.27 -0.66 -28.13
C GLU A 927 -2.01 0.68 -27.95
N ALA A 928 -3.24 0.80 -28.45
CA ALA A 928 -4.07 1.98 -28.24
C ALA A 928 -4.41 2.20 -26.75
N CYS A 929 -4.79 1.14 -26.04
CA CYS A 929 -5.06 1.19 -24.61
C CYS A 929 -3.79 1.53 -23.81
N ALA A 930 -2.66 0.93 -24.15
CA ALA A 930 -1.37 1.18 -23.52
C ALA A 930 -0.90 2.62 -23.73
N ALA A 931 -1.08 3.19 -24.92
CA ALA A 931 -0.73 4.59 -25.19
C ALA A 931 -1.54 5.56 -24.30
N ILE A 932 -2.86 5.33 -24.16
CA ILE A 932 -3.72 6.10 -23.25
C ILE A 932 -3.24 5.93 -21.80
N ARG A 933 -3.00 4.68 -21.37
CA ARG A 933 -2.56 4.34 -20.01
C ARG A 933 -1.25 5.01 -19.64
N ARG A 934 -0.24 4.95 -20.52
CA ARG A 934 1.07 5.58 -20.32
C ARG A 934 0.96 7.08 -20.07
N PHE A 935 0.14 7.77 -20.88
CA PHE A 935 -0.08 9.21 -20.69
C PHE A 935 -0.84 9.50 -19.39
N GLN A 936 -1.92 8.75 -19.11
CA GLN A 936 -2.69 8.92 -17.88
C GLN A 936 -1.92 8.56 -16.60
N GLY A 937 -0.97 7.63 -16.68
CA GLY A 937 -0.08 7.25 -15.58
C GLY A 937 0.81 8.40 -15.12
N SER A 938 1.14 9.35 -16.02
CA SER A 938 1.85 10.59 -15.66
C SER A 938 0.97 11.63 -14.94
N LEU A 939 -0.35 11.41 -14.87
CA LEU A 939 -1.31 12.33 -14.29
C LEU A 939 -1.88 11.79 -12.97
N PRO A 940 -2.09 12.65 -11.96
CA PRO A 940 -2.87 12.28 -10.78
C PRO A 940 -4.27 11.81 -11.18
N SER A 941 -4.80 10.78 -10.51
CA SER A 941 -6.08 10.14 -10.84
C SER A 941 -7.25 11.13 -11.05
N GLN A 942 -7.32 12.18 -10.23
CA GLN A 942 -8.35 13.22 -10.29
C GLN A 942 -8.30 14.13 -11.53
N ARG A 943 -7.16 14.16 -12.25
CA ARG A 943 -6.94 15.01 -13.43
C ARG A 943 -6.95 14.23 -14.74
N ARG A 944 -7.15 12.91 -14.69
CA ARG A 944 -7.13 12.07 -15.88
C ARG A 944 -8.36 12.40 -16.74
N PRO A 945 -8.17 12.62 -18.06
CA PRO A 945 -9.28 12.79 -18.98
C PRO A 945 -10.21 11.58 -18.91
N VAL A 946 -11.48 11.85 -18.68
CA VAL A 946 -12.58 10.89 -18.80
C VAL A 946 -13.34 11.25 -20.06
N TRP A 947 -13.94 10.28 -20.76
CA TRP A 947 -14.56 10.43 -22.09
C TRP A 947 -13.62 10.28 -23.30
N ASN A 948 -12.63 9.41 -23.18
CA ASN A 948 -11.66 9.09 -24.22
C ASN A 948 -12.24 8.20 -25.31
N ARG A 949 -11.59 8.16 -26.47
CA ARG A 949 -12.05 7.36 -27.62
C ARG A 949 -10.93 6.59 -28.28
N ILE A 950 -11.27 5.39 -28.74
CA ILE A 950 -10.42 4.59 -29.60
C ILE A 950 -11.12 4.44 -30.96
N LEU A 951 -10.43 4.74 -32.06
CA LEU A 951 -10.89 4.48 -33.42
C LEU A 951 -9.96 3.42 -34.04
N LEU A 952 -10.53 2.28 -34.42
CA LEU A 952 -9.85 1.24 -35.17
C LEU A 952 -10.32 1.29 -36.62
N TYR A 953 -9.44 1.72 -37.52
CA TYR A 953 -9.68 1.66 -38.97
C TYR A 953 -9.18 0.32 -39.53
N VAL A 954 -10.11 -0.56 -39.87
CA VAL A 954 -9.88 -1.94 -40.27
C VAL A 954 -9.92 -2.08 -41.79
N TRP A 955 -8.77 -2.46 -42.39
CA TRP A 955 -8.63 -2.59 -43.84
C TRP A 955 -9.35 -3.79 -44.43
N PRO A 956 -9.21 -5.01 -43.88
CA PRO A 956 -9.93 -6.15 -44.42
C PRO A 956 -11.41 -6.06 -44.05
N THR A 957 -12.23 -6.70 -44.87
CA THR A 957 -13.65 -6.93 -44.57
C THR A 957 -13.75 -7.75 -43.29
N ILE A 958 -14.54 -7.30 -42.32
CA ILE A 958 -14.88 -8.12 -41.15
C ILE A 958 -15.88 -9.18 -41.60
N ASP A 959 -15.47 -10.45 -41.57
CA ASP A 959 -16.30 -11.63 -41.87
C ASP A 959 -16.43 -12.49 -40.59
N LEU A 960 -17.21 -11.97 -39.63
CA LEU A 960 -17.45 -12.58 -38.31
C LEU A 960 -18.95 -12.61 -38.04
N GLU A 961 -19.43 -13.70 -37.46
CA GLU A 961 -20.83 -13.77 -37.00
C GLU A 961 -21.04 -12.86 -35.76
N PRO A 962 -22.27 -12.35 -35.51
CA PRO A 962 -22.55 -11.50 -34.36
C PRO A 962 -22.12 -12.10 -33.01
N ASP A 963 -22.28 -13.41 -32.83
CA ASP A 963 -21.87 -14.12 -31.61
C ASP A 963 -20.33 -14.17 -31.47
N GLU A 964 -19.61 -14.34 -32.58
CA GLU A 964 -18.14 -14.31 -32.61
C GLU A 964 -17.60 -12.91 -32.31
N MET A 965 -18.27 -11.85 -32.79
CA MET A 965 -17.95 -10.48 -32.42
C MET A 965 -18.17 -10.24 -30.93
N GLY A 966 -19.27 -10.74 -30.36
CA GLY A 966 -19.54 -10.66 -28.92
C GLY A 966 -18.42 -11.27 -28.07
N LEU A 967 -17.89 -12.43 -28.48
CA LEU A 967 -16.78 -13.10 -27.80
C LEU A 967 -15.49 -12.26 -27.78
N ILE A 968 -15.09 -11.71 -28.93
CA ILE A 968 -13.88 -10.86 -29.02
C ILE A 968 -14.03 -9.61 -28.17
N VAL A 969 -15.20 -8.95 -28.24
CA VAL A 969 -15.40 -7.70 -27.49
C VAL A 969 -15.45 -7.95 -25.99
N ASN A 970 -16.12 -9.00 -25.52
CA ASN A 970 -16.13 -9.36 -24.10
C ASN A 970 -14.73 -9.69 -23.57
N ARG A 971 -13.86 -10.28 -24.41
CA ARG A 971 -12.45 -10.51 -24.06
C ARG A 971 -11.63 -9.23 -23.96
N LEU A 972 -11.88 -8.27 -24.85
CA LEU A 972 -11.10 -7.03 -24.92
C LEU A 972 -11.62 -5.93 -23.97
N ALA A 973 -12.89 -6.00 -23.56
CA ALA A 973 -13.52 -4.99 -22.71
C ALA A 973 -12.76 -4.70 -21.40
N PRO A 974 -12.21 -5.70 -20.66
CA PRO A 974 -11.43 -5.44 -19.44
C PRO A 974 -10.22 -4.53 -19.66
N ALA A 975 -9.59 -4.56 -20.84
CA ALA A 975 -8.42 -3.72 -21.11
C ALA A 975 -8.74 -2.21 -21.20
N THR A 976 -10.03 -1.85 -21.32
CA THR A 976 -10.52 -0.47 -21.34
C THR A 976 -10.86 0.10 -19.96
N GLU A 977 -10.88 -0.75 -18.93
CA GLU A 977 -11.22 -0.35 -17.56
C GLU A 977 -10.22 0.69 -17.03
N GLY A 978 -10.71 1.70 -16.31
CA GLY A 978 -9.89 2.81 -15.78
C GLY A 978 -9.43 3.84 -16.83
N LEU A 979 -9.46 3.53 -18.13
CA LEU A 979 -9.01 4.43 -19.19
C LEU A 979 -10.03 5.53 -19.55
N GLY A 980 -11.20 5.53 -18.91
CA GLY A 980 -12.26 6.51 -19.17
C GLY A 980 -12.77 6.48 -20.61
N ILE A 981 -12.74 5.32 -21.28
CA ILE A 981 -13.23 5.15 -22.66
C ILE A 981 -14.75 5.37 -22.69
N GLU A 982 -15.21 6.34 -23.49
CA GLU A 982 -16.64 6.47 -23.79
C GLU A 982 -17.07 5.41 -24.80
N LYS A 983 -16.31 5.28 -25.90
CA LYS A 983 -16.58 4.30 -26.94
C LYS A 983 -15.35 3.90 -27.72
N VAL A 984 -15.39 2.68 -28.24
CA VAL A 984 -14.46 2.17 -29.24
C VAL A 984 -15.20 2.11 -30.56
N VAL A 985 -14.69 2.80 -31.58
CA VAL A 985 -15.28 2.84 -32.92
C VAL A 985 -14.47 1.93 -33.82
N VAL A 986 -15.10 0.91 -34.41
CA VAL A 986 -14.47 0.03 -35.39
C VAL A 986 -15.07 0.33 -36.76
N ARG A 987 -14.23 0.74 -37.70
CA ARG A 987 -14.63 1.05 -39.06
C ARG A 987 -14.01 0.05 -40.02
N SER A 988 -14.84 -0.66 -40.79
CA SER A 988 -14.38 -1.61 -41.82
C SER A 988 -14.80 -1.15 -43.22
N GLN A 989 -14.35 -1.82 -44.28
CA GLN A 989 -14.86 -1.67 -45.65
C GLN A 989 -15.78 -2.85 -45.99
N VAL A 990 -16.87 -2.62 -46.74
CA VAL A 990 -17.72 -3.69 -47.30
C VAL A 990 -17.24 -3.97 -48.73
N GLY A 991 -17.02 -5.25 -49.09
CA GLY A 991 -16.70 -5.64 -50.49
C GLY A 991 -17.85 -5.26 -51.44
N ASP A 992 -17.67 -4.85 -52.69
CA ASP A 992 -16.66 -5.21 -53.69
C ASP A 992 -16.31 -3.99 -54.57
N PHE A 993 -15.19 -4.05 -55.29
CA PHE A 993 -14.62 -2.98 -56.13
C PHE A 993 -15.64 -2.32 -57.09
N GLY A 994 -16.01 -1.06 -56.83
CA GLY A 994 -16.67 -0.21 -57.83
C GLY A 994 -17.73 0.77 -57.35
N SER A 995 -18.16 0.72 -56.08
CA SER A 995 -19.15 1.67 -55.53
C SER A 995 -18.51 2.59 -54.48
N THR A 996 -18.34 3.87 -54.82
CA THR A 996 -17.87 4.92 -53.90
C THR A 996 -18.96 5.46 -52.97
N ASP A 997 -20.21 4.98 -53.07
CA ASP A 997 -21.38 5.70 -52.55
C ASP A 997 -22.28 4.94 -51.56
N ARG A 998 -21.81 3.83 -50.98
CA ARG A 998 -22.48 3.23 -49.81
C ARG A 998 -21.47 3.11 -48.66
N GLY A 999 -21.67 3.94 -47.64
CA GLY A 999 -20.83 3.99 -46.45
C GLY A 999 -20.78 2.62 -45.79
N ALA A 1000 -19.57 2.14 -45.52
CA ALA A 1000 -19.39 0.92 -44.74
C ALA A 1000 -19.91 1.11 -43.31
N PRO A 1001 -20.39 0.05 -42.63
CA PRO A 1001 -20.93 0.19 -41.28
C PRO A 1001 -19.84 0.64 -40.30
N GLU A 1002 -20.18 1.63 -39.48
CA GLU A 1002 -19.42 2.02 -38.29
C GLU A 1002 -19.97 1.19 -37.13
N PHE A 1003 -19.11 0.39 -36.48
CA PHE A 1003 -19.48 -0.34 -35.27
C PHE A 1003 -19.06 0.48 -34.06
N GLU A 1004 -20.03 0.88 -33.25
CA GLU A 1004 -19.80 1.54 -31.96
C GLU A 1004 -19.87 0.48 -30.86
N ILE A 1005 -18.75 0.27 -30.18
CA ILE A 1005 -18.67 -0.58 -28.99
C ILE A 1005 -18.68 0.35 -27.78
N LEU A 1006 -19.72 0.21 -26.97
CA LEU A 1006 -19.93 0.99 -25.75
C LEU A 1006 -19.76 0.07 -24.55
N ASN A 1007 -18.86 0.44 -23.63
CA ASN A 1007 -18.71 -0.24 -22.34
C ASN A 1007 -18.80 0.80 -21.21
N PRO A 1008 -20.02 1.20 -20.79
CA PRO A 1008 -20.18 2.05 -19.64
C PRO A 1008 -19.79 1.27 -18.37
N GLU A 1009 -18.54 1.42 -17.93
CA GLU A 1009 -18.00 1.02 -16.61
C GLU A 1009 -18.63 -0.26 -16.02
N GLY A 1010 -18.50 -1.38 -16.73
CA GLY A 1010 -18.87 -2.70 -16.20
C GLY A 1010 -20.34 -3.10 -16.32
N ALA A 1011 -21.21 -2.25 -16.90
CA ALA A 1011 -22.64 -2.55 -17.10
C ALA A 1011 -22.96 -3.39 -18.36
N GLY A 1012 -21.93 -4.03 -18.94
CA GLY A 1012 -22.03 -4.84 -20.15
C GLY A 1012 -21.74 -4.07 -21.43
N VAL A 1013 -21.25 -4.79 -22.43
CA VAL A 1013 -20.89 -4.25 -23.75
C VAL A 1013 -22.13 -4.16 -24.62
N THR A 1014 -22.37 -2.99 -25.21
CA THR A 1014 -23.34 -2.83 -26.31
C THR A 1014 -22.61 -2.62 -27.62
N ILE A 1015 -22.96 -3.40 -28.66
CA ILE A 1015 -22.44 -3.22 -30.02
C ILE A 1015 -23.56 -2.66 -30.89
N ARG A 1016 -23.32 -1.51 -31.51
CA ARG A 1016 -24.25 -0.87 -32.44
C ARG A 1016 -23.64 -0.75 -33.83
N ALA A 1017 -24.35 -1.20 -34.85
CA ALA A 1017 -24.00 -0.96 -36.24
C ALA A 1017 -24.79 0.24 -36.78
N ARG A 1018 -24.09 1.21 -37.39
CA ARG A 1018 -24.70 2.43 -37.90
C ARG A 1018 -24.03 2.92 -39.18
N GLU A 1019 -24.70 3.83 -39.89
CA GLU A 1019 -24.06 4.59 -40.96
C GLU A 1019 -23.05 5.61 -40.37
N PRO A 1020 -21.87 5.79 -41.01
CA PRO A 1020 -20.89 6.80 -40.60
C PRO A 1020 -21.47 8.21 -40.65
N ARG A 1021 -21.17 9.03 -39.63
CA ARG A 1021 -21.58 10.44 -39.63
C ARG A 1021 -20.64 11.28 -40.51
N PRO A 1022 -21.16 12.13 -41.41
CA PRO A 1022 -20.34 13.02 -42.24
C PRO A 1022 -19.91 14.30 -41.50
N GLU A 1023 -20.29 14.46 -40.24
CA GLU A 1023 -20.09 15.69 -39.47
C GLU A 1023 -18.86 15.60 -38.54
N PRO A 1024 -18.21 16.74 -38.24
CA PRO A 1024 -17.24 16.85 -37.16
C PRO A 1024 -17.79 16.37 -35.81
N LEU A 1025 -16.88 15.99 -34.93
CA LEU A 1025 -17.17 15.64 -33.56
C LEU A 1025 -17.45 16.90 -32.76
N GLU A 1026 -18.65 16.99 -32.20
CA GLU A 1026 -19.03 18.09 -31.33
C GLU A 1026 -18.33 18.02 -29.95
N PRO A 1027 -17.97 19.18 -29.37
CA PRO A 1027 -17.61 19.30 -27.97
C PRO A 1027 -18.71 18.77 -27.04
N LEU A 1028 -18.37 18.50 -25.78
CA LEU A 1028 -19.34 18.04 -24.78
C LEU A 1028 -20.41 19.12 -24.57
N ASP A 1029 -21.63 18.80 -24.97
CA ASP A 1029 -22.82 19.58 -24.63
C ASP A 1029 -23.11 19.50 -23.11
N ASP A 1030 -24.04 20.33 -22.64
CA ASP A 1030 -24.39 20.41 -21.22
C ASP A 1030 -24.86 19.06 -20.65
N TYR A 1031 -25.53 18.24 -21.47
CA TYR A 1031 -25.95 16.89 -21.08
C TYR A 1031 -24.73 15.97 -20.89
N ALA A 1032 -23.86 15.87 -21.88
CA ALA A 1032 -22.68 15.03 -21.83
C ALA A 1032 -21.74 15.43 -20.69
N GLN A 1033 -21.63 16.72 -20.38
CA GLN A 1033 -20.90 17.19 -19.18
C GLN A 1033 -21.52 16.68 -17.87
N LYS A 1034 -22.85 16.61 -17.77
CA LYS A 1034 -23.53 16.00 -16.61
C LYS A 1034 -23.21 14.51 -16.54
N VAL A 1035 -23.25 13.79 -17.67
CA VAL A 1035 -22.91 12.36 -17.72
C VAL A 1035 -21.46 12.13 -17.30
N VAL A 1036 -20.51 12.88 -17.84
CA VAL A 1036 -19.08 12.83 -17.44
C VAL A 1036 -18.92 13.05 -15.94
N ARG A 1037 -19.60 14.06 -15.37
CA ARG A 1037 -19.52 14.37 -13.93
C ARG A 1037 -20.10 13.27 -13.05
N LEU A 1038 -21.12 12.56 -13.52
CA LEU A 1038 -21.69 11.42 -12.79
C LEU A 1038 -20.80 10.18 -12.91
N ARG A 1039 -20.22 9.91 -14.10
CA ARG A 1039 -19.27 8.81 -14.31
C ARG A 1039 -18.01 8.93 -13.46
N THR A 1040 -17.45 10.14 -13.28
CA THR A 1040 -16.32 10.33 -12.34
C THR A 1040 -16.65 10.00 -10.88
N ARG A 1041 -17.94 9.78 -10.56
CA ARG A 1041 -18.43 9.36 -9.25
C ARG A 1041 -18.96 7.92 -9.26
N GLY A 1042 -18.83 7.18 -10.36
CA GLY A 1042 -19.37 5.83 -10.53
C GLY A 1042 -20.91 5.78 -10.61
N ILE A 1043 -21.56 6.86 -11.05
CA ILE A 1043 -23.02 6.96 -11.11
C ILE A 1043 -23.46 7.06 -12.57
N LEU A 1044 -24.45 6.25 -12.96
CA LEU A 1044 -25.07 6.31 -14.28
C LEU A 1044 -26.10 7.44 -14.36
N HIS A 1045 -26.08 8.19 -15.46
CA HIS A 1045 -27.14 9.16 -15.75
C HIS A 1045 -28.43 8.42 -16.14
N PRO A 1046 -29.62 8.82 -15.66
CA PRO A 1046 -30.87 8.10 -15.92
C PRO A 1046 -31.23 7.92 -17.40
N TYR A 1047 -30.98 8.91 -18.28
CA TYR A 1047 -31.12 8.72 -19.73
C TYR A 1047 -30.17 7.68 -20.35
N GLU A 1048 -28.98 7.47 -19.78
CA GLU A 1048 -28.06 6.41 -20.23
C GLU A 1048 -28.62 5.03 -19.83
N LEU A 1049 -29.14 4.92 -18.61
CA LEU A 1049 -29.85 3.73 -18.14
C LEU A 1049 -31.06 3.42 -19.02
N ILE A 1050 -31.91 4.41 -19.31
CA ILE A 1050 -33.09 4.24 -20.19
C ILE A 1050 -32.66 3.70 -21.55
N ARG A 1051 -31.62 4.29 -22.16
CA ARG A 1051 -31.08 3.83 -23.45
C ARG A 1051 -30.54 2.40 -23.41
N MET A 1052 -29.98 1.98 -22.28
CA MET A 1052 -29.47 0.62 -22.08
C MET A 1052 -30.60 -0.41 -22.01
N ILE A 1053 -31.72 -0.08 -21.34
CA ILE A 1053 -32.86 -0.99 -21.16
C ILE A 1053 -33.91 -0.89 -22.29
N THR A 1054 -33.75 0.08 -23.21
CA THR A 1054 -34.54 0.19 -24.45
C THR A 1054 -33.64 0.19 -25.69
N PRO A 1055 -32.88 -0.89 -25.96
CA PRO A 1055 -32.07 -0.99 -27.17
C PRO A 1055 -32.95 -0.98 -28.43
N ALA A 1056 -32.37 -0.55 -29.55
CA ALA A 1056 -33.06 -0.52 -30.84
C ALA A 1056 -33.11 -1.92 -31.47
N ASP A 1057 -33.97 -2.09 -32.48
CA ASP A 1057 -34.09 -3.37 -33.21
C ASP A 1057 -32.79 -3.64 -34.01
N GLY A 1058 -32.12 -4.76 -33.72
CA GLY A 1058 -30.82 -5.10 -34.32
C GLY A 1058 -29.57 -4.74 -33.50
N ASP A 1059 -29.71 -4.07 -32.35
CA ASP A 1059 -28.60 -3.86 -31.41
C ASP A 1059 -28.23 -5.19 -30.72
N ALA A 1060 -26.95 -5.56 -30.71
CA ALA A 1060 -26.48 -6.68 -29.90
C ALA A 1060 -26.33 -6.23 -28.45
N ALA A 1061 -27.39 -6.45 -27.65
CA ALA A 1061 -27.48 -6.05 -26.24
C ALA A 1061 -28.08 -7.17 -25.38
N GLY A 1062 -27.75 -7.17 -24.08
CA GLY A 1062 -28.32 -8.12 -23.10
C GLY A 1062 -29.80 -7.86 -22.77
N PHE A 1063 -30.38 -6.74 -23.23
CA PHE A 1063 -31.77 -6.36 -22.99
C PHE A 1063 -32.63 -6.52 -24.26
N PRO A 1064 -33.91 -6.87 -24.13
CA PRO A 1064 -34.84 -6.93 -25.27
C PRO A 1064 -35.07 -5.54 -25.85
N ARG A 1065 -35.38 -5.45 -27.15
CA ARG A 1065 -35.74 -4.18 -27.80
C ARG A 1065 -36.83 -3.44 -27.02
N GLY A 1066 -36.75 -2.11 -26.96
CA GLY A 1066 -37.70 -1.31 -26.18
C GLY A 1066 -37.94 0.10 -26.70
N ALA A 1067 -38.93 0.76 -26.13
CA ALA A 1067 -39.27 2.15 -26.40
C ALA A 1067 -39.58 2.91 -25.09
N PHE A 1068 -39.19 4.18 -25.04
CA PHE A 1068 -39.46 5.07 -23.90
C PHE A 1068 -40.11 6.37 -24.38
N ALA A 1069 -41.19 6.76 -23.71
CA ALA A 1069 -41.86 8.05 -23.92
C ALA A 1069 -41.85 8.83 -22.60
N GLU A 1070 -41.05 9.91 -22.56
CA GLU A 1070 -40.96 10.78 -21.39
C GLU A 1070 -42.28 11.50 -21.13
N CYS A 1071 -42.63 11.67 -19.86
CA CYS A 1071 -43.77 12.45 -19.42
C CYS A 1071 -43.34 13.51 -18.40
N ASP A 1072 -43.96 14.69 -18.44
CA ASP A 1072 -43.76 15.75 -17.44
C ASP A 1072 -45.12 16.38 -17.06
N LEU A 1073 -45.14 17.19 -16.00
CA LEU A 1073 -46.35 17.81 -15.48
C LEU A 1073 -46.86 18.92 -16.40
N ASP A 1074 -48.14 18.84 -16.76
CA ASP A 1074 -48.97 19.96 -17.22
C ASP A 1074 -50.09 20.17 -16.20
N GLY A 1075 -49.96 21.21 -15.37
CA GLY A 1075 -50.72 21.35 -14.13
C GLY A 1075 -50.37 20.24 -13.13
N ASP A 1076 -51.35 19.42 -12.76
CA ASP A 1076 -51.20 18.30 -11.81
C ASP A 1076 -51.23 16.91 -12.50
N ARG A 1077 -51.23 16.86 -13.84
CA ARG A 1077 -51.25 15.58 -14.60
C ARG A 1077 -49.97 15.40 -15.41
N LEU A 1078 -49.52 14.16 -15.54
CA LEU A 1078 -48.44 13.80 -16.45
C LEU A 1078 -48.93 13.71 -17.89
N VAL A 1079 -48.23 14.37 -18.79
CA VAL A 1079 -48.46 14.31 -20.24
C VAL A 1079 -47.16 13.96 -20.96
N PRO A 1080 -47.20 13.27 -22.11
CA PRO A 1080 -46.02 12.98 -22.90
C PRO A 1080 -45.32 14.26 -23.36
N VAL A 1081 -44.00 14.29 -23.25
CA VAL A 1081 -43.15 15.40 -23.69
C VAL A 1081 -42.04 14.90 -24.61
N SER A 1082 -41.57 15.77 -25.51
CA SER A 1082 -40.43 15.50 -26.38
C SER A 1082 -39.44 16.63 -26.22
N ARG A 1083 -38.35 16.38 -25.48
CA ARG A 1083 -37.26 17.33 -25.23
C ARG A 1083 -35.89 16.64 -25.30
N PRO A 1084 -34.79 17.37 -25.52
CA PRO A 1084 -33.44 16.81 -25.40
C PRO A 1084 -33.17 16.21 -24.01
N PRO A 1085 -32.39 15.10 -23.93
CA PRO A 1085 -31.98 14.51 -22.67
C PRO A 1085 -31.25 15.51 -21.76
N GLY A 1086 -31.54 15.45 -20.46
CA GLY A 1086 -30.89 16.29 -19.44
C GLY A 1086 -31.51 17.68 -19.25
N GLU A 1087 -32.57 18.03 -20.00
CA GLU A 1087 -33.35 19.25 -19.82
C GLU A 1087 -34.57 19.06 -18.90
N ASN A 1088 -34.61 17.97 -18.14
CA ASN A 1088 -35.61 17.75 -17.10
C ASN A 1088 -35.58 18.88 -16.06
N THR A 1089 -36.74 19.37 -15.63
CA THR A 1089 -36.82 20.52 -14.72
C THR A 1089 -36.64 20.13 -13.25
N ALA A 1090 -37.01 18.90 -12.88
CA ALA A 1090 -36.85 18.30 -11.56
C ALA A 1090 -35.79 17.19 -11.55
N ASN A 1091 -35.32 16.79 -10.36
CA ASN A 1091 -34.35 15.71 -10.17
C ASN A 1091 -34.95 14.30 -10.36
N ILE A 1092 -36.01 14.18 -11.16
CA ILE A 1092 -36.67 12.92 -11.47
C ILE A 1092 -37.19 12.94 -12.91
N ILE A 1093 -37.08 11.79 -13.57
CA ILE A 1093 -37.60 11.56 -14.91
C ILE A 1093 -38.71 10.53 -14.80
N VAL A 1094 -39.86 10.80 -15.43
CA VAL A 1094 -41.00 9.90 -15.46
C VAL A 1094 -41.36 9.62 -16.92
N GLY A 1095 -41.81 8.42 -17.24
CA GLY A 1095 -42.29 8.12 -18.58
C GLY A 1095 -42.88 6.73 -18.71
N GLU A 1096 -43.46 6.43 -19.87
CA GLU A 1096 -43.92 5.09 -20.20
C GLU A 1096 -42.79 4.32 -20.90
N ILE A 1097 -42.44 3.16 -20.37
CA ILE A 1097 -41.42 2.27 -20.94
C ILE A 1097 -42.08 0.99 -21.43
N THR A 1098 -41.72 0.54 -22.63
CA THR A 1098 -42.23 -0.70 -23.23
C THR A 1098 -41.08 -1.59 -23.70
N SER A 1099 -41.07 -2.85 -23.25
CA SER A 1099 -40.08 -3.86 -23.68
C SER A 1099 -40.75 -4.98 -24.47
N PHE A 1100 -40.18 -5.40 -25.59
CA PHE A 1100 -40.73 -6.44 -26.46
C PHE A 1100 -39.94 -7.73 -26.31
N THR A 1101 -40.52 -8.73 -25.64
CA THR A 1101 -39.84 -10.01 -25.38
C THR A 1101 -40.42 -11.13 -26.24
N THR A 1102 -39.76 -12.28 -26.31
CA THR A 1102 -40.27 -13.47 -27.00
C THR A 1102 -41.61 -13.95 -26.43
N LYS A 1103 -41.82 -13.79 -25.11
CA LYS A 1103 -43.06 -14.15 -24.41
C LYS A 1103 -44.16 -13.11 -24.58
N HIS A 1104 -43.78 -11.83 -24.70
CA HIS A 1104 -44.68 -10.69 -24.86
C HIS A 1104 -44.30 -9.89 -26.12
N PRO A 1105 -44.54 -10.45 -27.32
CA PRO A 1105 -44.23 -9.76 -28.58
C PRO A 1105 -45.08 -8.50 -28.79
N GLU A 1106 -46.25 -8.41 -28.15
CA GLU A 1106 -47.11 -7.22 -28.11
C GLU A 1106 -46.51 -6.04 -27.32
N GLY A 1107 -45.49 -6.29 -26.50
CA GLY A 1107 -44.85 -5.31 -25.64
C GLY A 1107 -45.40 -5.29 -24.22
N MET A 1108 -44.52 -5.19 -23.23
CA MET A 1108 -44.88 -5.00 -21.82
C MET A 1108 -44.66 -3.54 -21.45
N THR A 1109 -45.74 -2.78 -21.18
CA THR A 1109 -45.67 -1.36 -20.81
C THR A 1109 -45.70 -1.17 -19.29
N ARG A 1110 -44.90 -0.23 -18.78
CA ARG A 1110 -44.78 0.15 -17.35
C ARG A 1110 -44.59 1.66 -17.23
N ILE A 1111 -44.85 2.20 -16.05
CA ILE A 1111 -44.45 3.57 -15.69
C ILE A 1111 -43.05 3.52 -15.10
N LEU A 1112 -42.10 4.18 -15.75
CA LEU A 1112 -40.73 4.36 -15.25
C LEU A 1112 -40.65 5.60 -14.38
N ILE A 1113 -39.99 5.50 -13.24
CA ILE A 1113 -39.55 6.63 -12.43
C ILE A 1113 -38.03 6.49 -12.24
N ALA A 1114 -37.24 7.48 -12.63
CA ALA A 1114 -35.78 7.44 -12.50
C ALA A 1114 -35.26 8.70 -11.79
N GLY A 1115 -34.52 8.51 -10.70
CA GLY A 1115 -33.84 9.61 -9.98
C GLY A 1115 -32.70 10.20 -10.83
N ASP A 1116 -32.60 11.52 -10.84
CA ASP A 1116 -31.53 12.26 -11.51
C ASP A 1116 -30.55 12.88 -10.48
N PRO A 1117 -29.40 12.25 -10.23
CA PRO A 1117 -28.41 12.75 -9.29
C PRO A 1117 -27.57 13.91 -9.84
N SER A 1118 -27.79 14.36 -11.08
CA SER A 1118 -26.99 15.42 -11.72
C SER A 1118 -27.09 16.78 -11.00
N ARG A 1119 -28.19 17.01 -10.27
CA ARG A 1119 -28.47 18.22 -9.49
C ARG A 1119 -28.87 17.84 -8.07
N GLY A 1120 -28.35 18.59 -7.08
CA GLY A 1120 -28.66 18.37 -5.67
C GLY A 1120 -28.50 16.93 -5.18
N MET A 1121 -27.66 16.11 -5.85
CA MET A 1121 -27.51 14.67 -5.62
C MET A 1121 -28.84 13.90 -5.64
N GLY A 1122 -29.80 14.33 -6.45
CA GLY A 1122 -31.11 13.67 -6.55
C GLY A 1122 -32.00 13.97 -5.36
N SER A 1123 -31.73 15.06 -4.62
CA SER A 1123 -32.57 15.46 -3.49
C SER A 1123 -34.01 15.70 -3.92
N LEU A 1124 -34.92 15.37 -3.01
CA LEU A 1124 -36.35 15.32 -3.23
C LEU A 1124 -36.99 16.52 -2.54
N ALA A 1125 -37.63 17.38 -3.32
CA ALA A 1125 -38.42 18.50 -2.87
C ALA A 1125 -39.84 18.39 -3.44
N GLU A 1126 -40.64 19.45 -3.29
CA GLU A 1126 -42.00 19.53 -3.81
C GLU A 1126 -42.10 19.14 -5.30
N ALA A 1127 -41.21 19.64 -6.15
CA ALA A 1127 -41.26 19.44 -7.59
C ALA A 1127 -41.10 17.96 -7.99
N GLU A 1128 -40.22 17.23 -7.33
CA GLU A 1128 -40.03 15.79 -7.53
C GLU A 1128 -41.22 15.00 -6.96
N CYS A 1129 -41.68 15.36 -5.75
CA CYS A 1129 -42.78 14.67 -5.08
C CYS A 1129 -44.09 14.76 -5.87
N ARG A 1130 -44.40 15.91 -6.48
CA ARG A 1130 -45.57 16.08 -7.36
C ARG A 1130 -45.53 15.13 -8.56
N ARG A 1131 -44.37 14.96 -9.19
CA ARG A 1131 -44.18 14.04 -10.34
C ARG A 1131 -44.35 12.58 -9.93
N ILE A 1132 -43.81 12.18 -8.78
CA ILE A 1132 -43.98 10.82 -8.24
C ILE A 1132 -45.45 10.53 -7.99
N ASN A 1133 -46.16 11.45 -7.32
CA ASN A 1133 -47.59 11.27 -7.04
C ASN A 1133 -48.44 11.14 -8.31
N ALA A 1134 -48.17 11.99 -9.31
CA ALA A 1134 -48.85 11.92 -10.60
C ALA A 1134 -48.50 10.64 -11.39
N ALA A 1135 -47.27 10.13 -11.25
CA ALA A 1135 -46.85 8.85 -11.85
C ALA A 1135 -47.62 7.66 -11.27
N LEU A 1136 -47.77 7.62 -9.94
CA LEU A 1136 -48.54 6.59 -9.23
C LEU A 1136 -50.02 6.65 -9.58
N GLU A 1137 -50.57 7.87 -9.75
CA GLU A 1137 -51.95 8.04 -10.20
C GLU A 1137 -52.17 7.56 -11.64
N LEU A 1138 -51.27 7.91 -12.56
CA LEU A 1138 -51.30 7.45 -13.94
C LEU A 1138 -51.18 5.92 -14.04
N ALA A 1139 -50.27 5.33 -13.26
CA ALA A 1139 -50.09 3.89 -13.16
C ALA A 1139 -51.38 3.19 -12.69
N LEU A 1140 -52.08 3.77 -11.71
CA LEU A 1140 -53.35 3.24 -11.22
C LEU A 1140 -54.49 3.39 -12.24
N GLU A 1141 -54.59 4.55 -12.90
CA GLU A 1141 -55.58 4.82 -13.95
C GLU A 1141 -55.47 3.82 -15.10
N ARG A 1142 -54.22 3.54 -15.52
CA ARG A 1142 -53.91 2.64 -16.65
C ARG A 1142 -53.69 1.18 -16.25
N ARG A 1143 -53.67 0.87 -14.94
CA ARG A 1143 -53.35 -0.45 -14.38
C ARG A 1143 -51.98 -0.98 -14.85
N LEU A 1144 -50.99 -0.10 -14.89
CA LEU A 1144 -49.61 -0.44 -15.25
C LEU A 1144 -48.76 -0.64 -14.00
N PRO A 1145 -47.76 -1.53 -14.04
CA PRO A 1145 -46.74 -1.60 -12.99
C PRO A 1145 -45.86 -0.34 -13.02
N VAL A 1146 -45.24 -0.04 -11.89
CA VAL A 1146 -44.24 1.03 -11.76
C VAL A 1146 -42.86 0.40 -11.60
N GLU A 1147 -41.88 0.86 -12.38
CA GLU A 1147 -40.47 0.52 -12.25
C GLU A 1147 -39.71 1.77 -11.80
N TRP A 1148 -39.14 1.73 -10.59
CA TRP A 1148 -38.48 2.87 -9.97
C TRP A 1148 -36.98 2.63 -9.79
N TYR A 1149 -36.18 3.33 -10.58
CA TYR A 1149 -34.73 3.42 -10.41
C TYR A 1149 -34.38 4.51 -9.39
N ALA A 1150 -34.07 4.07 -8.17
CA ALA A 1150 -34.00 4.90 -6.99
C ALA A 1150 -32.55 5.34 -6.69
N VAL A 1151 -32.29 6.64 -6.87
CA VAL A 1151 -31.06 7.34 -6.44
C VAL A 1151 -31.46 8.69 -5.84
N SER A 1152 -31.16 8.93 -4.56
CA SER A 1152 -31.32 10.26 -3.93
C SER A 1152 -30.45 10.50 -2.71
N ALA A 1153 -30.15 11.77 -2.46
CA ALA A 1153 -29.62 12.26 -1.19
C ALA A 1153 -30.70 12.52 -0.12
N GLY A 1154 -31.93 12.03 -0.34
CA GLY A 1154 -33.06 12.26 0.56
C GLY A 1154 -33.72 13.62 0.36
N ALA A 1155 -34.36 14.12 1.42
CA ALA A 1155 -35.07 15.39 1.38
C ALA A 1155 -34.13 16.57 1.18
N LEU A 1156 -34.53 17.55 0.37
CA LEU A 1156 -33.81 18.82 0.31
C LEU A 1156 -33.92 19.55 1.65
N ILE A 1157 -32.79 19.69 2.35
CA ILE A 1157 -32.68 20.49 3.58
C ILE A 1157 -32.25 21.91 3.17
N SER A 1158 -33.11 22.89 3.41
CA SER A 1158 -32.82 24.30 3.16
C SER A 1158 -33.32 25.16 4.33
N MET A 1159 -32.49 26.11 4.74
CA MET A 1159 -32.83 27.07 5.80
C MET A 1159 -33.98 28.00 5.40
N ASP A 1160 -34.24 28.16 4.10
CA ASP A 1160 -35.25 29.07 3.57
C ASP A 1160 -36.65 28.44 3.49
N SER A 1161 -36.74 27.11 3.31
CA SER A 1161 -38.02 26.37 3.11
C SER A 1161 -38.51 25.63 4.35
N GLY A 1162 -37.72 25.57 5.44
CA GLY A 1162 -38.12 24.94 6.70
C GLY A 1162 -38.44 23.44 6.53
N THR A 1163 -39.57 22.99 7.11
CA THR A 1163 -40.01 21.58 7.10
C THR A 1163 -40.94 21.22 5.95
N GLU A 1164 -41.27 22.14 5.04
CA GLU A 1164 -42.28 21.95 3.99
C GLU A 1164 -41.94 20.80 3.03
N ASN A 1165 -40.66 20.57 2.73
CA ASN A 1165 -40.22 19.41 1.93
C ASN A 1165 -40.52 18.07 2.63
N MET A 1166 -40.61 18.04 3.97
CA MET A 1166 -40.96 16.83 4.71
C MET A 1166 -42.44 16.47 4.55
N ASP A 1167 -43.33 17.47 4.45
CA ASP A 1167 -44.75 17.25 4.22
C ASP A 1167 -44.98 16.59 2.86
N TRP A 1168 -44.26 17.04 1.83
CA TRP A 1168 -44.31 16.44 0.50
C TRP A 1168 -43.81 14.99 0.47
N ILE A 1169 -42.75 14.68 1.21
CA ILE A 1169 -42.25 13.31 1.33
C ILE A 1169 -43.26 12.42 2.04
N ALA A 1170 -43.91 12.91 3.11
CA ALA A 1170 -44.96 12.19 3.81
C ALA A 1170 -46.17 11.91 2.89
N LEU A 1171 -46.53 12.87 2.02
CA LEU A 1171 -47.57 12.69 1.01
C LEU A 1171 -47.22 11.60 -0.01
N VAL A 1172 -45.98 11.55 -0.49
CA VAL A 1172 -45.52 10.48 -1.41
C VAL A 1172 -45.61 9.11 -0.75
N LEU A 1173 -45.11 8.97 0.48
CA LEU A 1173 -45.21 7.71 1.23
C LEU A 1173 -46.67 7.25 1.37
N ARG A 1174 -47.57 8.17 1.74
CA ARG A 1174 -49.01 7.88 1.80
C ARG A 1174 -49.53 7.40 0.45
N ARG A 1175 -49.14 8.04 -0.64
CA ARG A 1175 -49.60 7.68 -1.99
C ARG A 1175 -49.11 6.30 -2.44
N ILE A 1176 -47.88 5.92 -2.08
CA ILE A 1176 -47.33 4.58 -2.30
C ILE A 1176 -48.18 3.52 -1.57
N ILE A 1177 -48.53 3.77 -0.31
CA ILE A 1177 -49.38 2.87 0.48
C ILE A 1177 -50.76 2.73 -0.18
N GLU A 1178 -51.39 3.85 -0.58
CA GLU A 1178 -52.68 3.82 -1.26
C GLU A 1178 -52.62 3.07 -2.61
N PHE A 1179 -51.55 3.26 -3.39
CA PHE A 1179 -51.34 2.58 -4.68
C PHE A 1179 -51.20 1.07 -4.52
N THR A 1180 -50.37 0.63 -3.57
CA THR A 1180 -50.13 -0.80 -3.31
C THR A 1180 -51.34 -1.49 -2.68
N GLN A 1181 -52.07 -0.82 -1.78
CA GLN A 1181 -53.35 -1.33 -1.23
C GLN A 1181 -54.44 -1.48 -2.29
N ALA A 1182 -54.42 -0.63 -3.32
CA ALA A 1182 -55.31 -0.77 -4.48
C ALA A 1182 -54.89 -1.91 -5.43
N GLY A 1183 -53.83 -2.65 -5.11
CA GLY A 1183 -53.32 -3.80 -5.87
C GLY A 1183 -52.33 -3.43 -6.97
N GLY A 1184 -51.84 -2.18 -6.99
CA GLY A 1184 -50.76 -1.73 -7.87
C GLY A 1184 -49.44 -2.44 -7.57
N GLU A 1185 -48.63 -2.62 -8.60
CA GLU A 1185 -47.31 -3.26 -8.51
C GLU A 1185 -46.20 -2.22 -8.64
N LEU A 1186 -45.25 -2.23 -7.71
CA LEU A 1186 -44.12 -1.29 -7.67
C LEU A 1186 -42.80 -2.05 -7.49
N ASN A 1187 -41.98 -2.03 -8.53
CA ASN A 1187 -40.66 -2.65 -8.56
C ASN A 1187 -39.60 -1.57 -8.37
N VAL A 1188 -38.72 -1.72 -7.38
CA VAL A 1188 -37.67 -0.76 -7.05
C VAL A 1188 -36.31 -1.32 -7.43
N VAL A 1189 -35.50 -0.54 -8.14
CA VAL A 1189 -34.11 -0.87 -8.45
C VAL A 1189 -33.21 0.22 -7.85
N VAL A 1190 -32.39 -0.15 -6.86
CA VAL A 1190 -31.48 0.80 -6.20
C VAL A 1190 -30.17 0.83 -6.99
N THR A 1191 -29.92 1.93 -7.69
CA THR A 1191 -28.76 2.09 -8.59
C THR A 1191 -27.70 3.06 -8.05
N GLY A 1192 -27.59 3.15 -6.71
CA GLY A 1192 -26.62 4.02 -6.04
C GLY A 1192 -26.87 4.12 -4.54
N ILE A 1193 -26.33 5.17 -3.92
CA ILE A 1193 -26.52 5.45 -2.50
C ILE A 1193 -27.79 6.27 -2.30
N ASN A 1194 -28.76 5.69 -1.61
CA ASN A 1194 -29.99 6.34 -1.16
C ASN A 1194 -29.85 6.76 0.30
N VAL A 1195 -30.05 8.04 0.57
CA VAL A 1195 -29.96 8.60 1.93
C VAL A 1195 -31.32 9.13 2.40
N GLY A 1196 -31.58 9.08 3.71
CA GLY A 1196 -32.69 9.79 4.33
C GLY A 1196 -34.01 9.08 4.13
N ALA A 1197 -35.00 9.79 3.59
CA ALA A 1197 -36.34 9.24 3.50
C ALA A 1197 -36.41 8.08 2.49
N GLN A 1198 -35.86 8.20 1.27
CA GLN A 1198 -36.11 7.25 0.15
C GLN A 1198 -35.95 5.76 0.48
N PRO A 1199 -34.90 5.35 1.22
CA PRO A 1199 -34.80 3.99 1.77
C PRO A 1199 -36.07 3.47 2.45
N TYR A 1200 -36.73 4.32 3.25
CA TYR A 1200 -37.94 3.95 3.98
C TYR A 1200 -39.11 3.64 3.04
N TRP A 1201 -39.32 4.45 1.99
CA TRP A 1201 -40.45 4.27 1.07
C TRP A 1201 -40.20 3.09 0.15
N ASN A 1202 -38.94 2.84 -0.24
CA ASN A 1202 -38.56 1.67 -1.03
C ASN A 1202 -38.89 0.37 -0.30
N ALA A 1203 -38.58 0.30 1.00
CA ALA A 1203 -38.92 -0.85 1.85
C ALA A 1203 -40.45 -0.99 2.02
N GLU A 1204 -41.15 0.09 2.37
CA GLU A 1204 -42.61 0.08 2.54
C GLU A 1204 -43.36 -0.30 1.24
N ALA A 1205 -42.83 0.08 0.08
CA ALA A 1205 -43.44 -0.22 -1.22
C ALA A 1205 -43.40 -1.70 -1.61
N THR A 1206 -42.51 -2.50 -1.00
CA THR A 1206 -42.20 -3.87 -1.45
C THR A 1206 -42.29 -4.94 -0.37
N MET A 1207 -42.35 -4.56 0.91
CA MET A 1207 -42.29 -5.51 2.03
C MET A 1207 -43.61 -5.80 2.76
N LEU A 1208 -44.65 -4.98 2.59
CA LEU A 1208 -45.91 -5.17 3.32
C LEU A 1208 -46.69 -6.36 2.75
N MET A 1209 -47.49 -7.05 3.58
CA MET A 1209 -48.22 -8.25 3.12
C MET A 1209 -49.16 -8.02 1.91
N HIS A 1210 -49.53 -6.76 1.64
CA HIS A 1210 -50.40 -6.38 0.52
C HIS A 1210 -49.64 -5.80 -0.68
N THR A 1211 -48.33 -5.57 -0.58
CA THR A 1211 -47.54 -5.01 -1.68
C THR A 1211 -47.27 -6.05 -2.74
N LYS A 1212 -47.35 -5.64 -4.01
CA LYS A 1212 -46.89 -6.43 -5.16
C LYS A 1212 -45.68 -5.73 -5.74
N GLY A 1213 -44.61 -6.48 -5.97
CA GLY A 1213 -43.37 -5.98 -6.57
C GLY A 1213 -42.14 -6.47 -5.82
N ILE A 1214 -40.98 -6.05 -6.31
CA ILE A 1214 -39.68 -6.50 -5.83
C ILE A 1214 -38.73 -5.31 -5.62
N LEU A 1215 -37.74 -5.48 -4.75
CA LEU A 1215 -36.62 -4.58 -4.59
C LEU A 1215 -35.34 -5.29 -5.03
N VAL A 1216 -34.65 -4.70 -6.00
CA VAL A 1216 -33.37 -5.14 -6.55
C VAL A 1216 -32.31 -4.11 -6.16
N MET A 1217 -31.17 -4.57 -5.66
CA MET A 1217 -30.02 -3.69 -5.39
C MET A 1217 -28.90 -3.96 -6.38
N ALA A 1218 -28.43 -2.92 -7.06
CA ALA A 1218 -27.25 -3.00 -7.90
C ALA A 1218 -25.97 -3.17 -7.05
N PRO A 1219 -24.88 -3.71 -7.62
CA PRO A 1219 -23.57 -3.68 -6.97
C PRO A 1219 -23.22 -2.26 -6.49
N ASP A 1220 -22.51 -2.19 -5.38
CA ASP A 1220 -22.08 -0.95 -4.71
C ASP A 1220 -23.18 0.01 -4.22
N SER A 1221 -24.45 -0.36 -4.35
CA SER A 1221 -25.58 0.44 -3.86
C SER A 1221 -25.82 0.31 -2.34
N ALA A 1222 -26.44 1.33 -1.75
CA ALA A 1222 -26.77 1.32 -0.32
C ALA A 1222 -28.06 2.09 -0.02
N MET A 1223 -28.85 1.59 0.93
CA MET A 1223 -30.04 2.27 1.45
C MET A 1223 -29.83 2.66 2.92
N VAL A 1224 -29.60 3.93 3.21
CA VAL A 1224 -29.27 4.38 4.57
C VAL A 1224 -30.15 5.55 5.02
N LEU A 1225 -30.69 5.51 6.23
CA LEU A 1225 -31.45 6.65 6.77
C LEU A 1225 -30.52 7.84 7.08
N THR A 1226 -29.29 7.56 7.49
CA THR A 1226 -28.27 8.56 7.80
C THR A 1226 -26.93 8.06 7.27
N GLY A 1227 -26.26 8.88 6.48
CA GLY A 1227 -24.96 8.52 5.90
C GLY A 1227 -23.90 8.31 6.99
N LYS A 1228 -22.91 7.45 6.70
CA LYS A 1228 -21.82 7.07 7.59
C LYS A 1228 -21.08 8.27 8.17
N GLN A 1229 -20.72 9.27 7.34
CA GLN A 1229 -20.01 10.46 7.81
C GLN A 1229 -20.84 11.28 8.81
N ALA A 1230 -22.16 11.37 8.61
CA ALA A 1230 -23.04 12.08 9.54
C ALA A 1230 -23.18 11.30 10.87
N LEU A 1231 -23.21 9.97 10.81
CA LEU A 1231 -23.17 9.13 12.01
C LEU A 1231 -21.85 9.30 12.77
N ASP A 1232 -20.71 9.22 12.09
CA ASP A 1232 -19.39 9.45 12.69
C ASP A 1232 -19.30 10.85 13.32
N TYR A 1233 -19.81 11.87 12.61
CA TYR A 1233 -19.87 13.24 13.13
C TYR A 1233 -20.69 13.35 14.42
N SER A 1234 -21.81 12.62 14.50
CA SER A 1234 -22.63 12.53 15.72
C SER A 1234 -22.03 11.63 16.82
N GLY A 1235 -20.81 11.11 16.63
CA GLY A 1235 -20.17 10.16 17.55
C GLY A 1235 -20.79 8.76 17.53
N GLY A 1236 -21.53 8.42 16.48
CA GLY A 1236 -22.11 7.09 16.26
C GLY A 1236 -21.10 6.12 15.66
N VAL A 1237 -20.83 5.00 16.33
CA VAL A 1237 -19.97 3.93 15.79
C VAL A 1237 -20.83 2.92 15.03
N SER A 1238 -20.90 3.07 13.71
CA SER A 1238 -21.75 2.24 12.84
C SER A 1238 -20.96 1.15 12.09
N ALA A 1239 -20.79 1.33 10.78
CA ALA A 1239 -20.02 0.49 9.87
C ALA A 1239 -18.93 1.32 9.16
N GLN A 1240 -18.14 0.68 8.31
CA GLN A 1240 -16.96 1.31 7.69
C GLN A 1240 -17.31 2.31 6.58
N ASP A 1241 -18.44 2.09 5.92
CA ASP A 1241 -18.97 2.87 4.80
C ASP A 1241 -20.51 2.76 4.80
N ASN A 1242 -21.17 3.34 3.81
CA ASN A 1242 -22.62 3.26 3.67
C ASN A 1242 -23.10 1.84 3.31
N GLN A 1243 -22.28 1.03 2.63
CA GLN A 1243 -22.63 -0.35 2.27
C GLN A 1243 -22.69 -1.24 3.51
N GLY A 1244 -21.82 -1.03 4.49
CA GLY A 1244 -21.89 -1.72 5.77
C GLY A 1244 -23.09 -1.33 6.65
N ILE A 1245 -23.78 -0.22 6.33
CA ILE A 1245 -25.00 0.22 7.03
C ILE A 1245 -26.26 -0.24 6.29
N GLY A 1246 -26.23 -0.28 4.96
CA GLY A 1246 -27.43 -0.50 4.15
C GLY A 1246 -27.22 -1.12 2.78
N GLY A 1247 -26.10 -1.80 2.57
CA GLY A 1247 -25.83 -2.57 1.34
C GLY A 1247 -26.56 -3.91 1.32
N TYR A 1248 -26.61 -4.53 0.15
CA TYR A 1248 -27.30 -5.80 -0.08
C TYR A 1248 -26.73 -6.94 0.77
N GLU A 1249 -25.44 -7.23 0.65
CA GLU A 1249 -24.81 -8.43 1.23
C GLU A 1249 -24.90 -8.48 2.76
N GLN A 1250 -24.68 -7.33 3.41
CA GLN A 1250 -24.54 -7.29 4.88
C GLN A 1250 -25.86 -7.04 5.61
N ILE A 1251 -26.78 -6.27 5.01
CA ILE A 1251 -27.95 -5.72 5.74
C ILE A 1251 -29.25 -5.99 4.98
N MET A 1252 -29.39 -5.48 3.75
CA MET A 1252 -30.69 -5.41 3.08
C MET A 1252 -31.16 -6.76 2.57
N GLY A 1253 -30.25 -7.57 2.02
CA GLY A 1253 -30.53 -8.95 1.60
C GLY A 1253 -30.87 -9.86 2.78
N PRO A 1254 -30.00 -9.99 3.81
CA PRO A 1254 -30.27 -10.82 4.98
C PRO A 1254 -31.55 -10.46 5.75
N ASN A 1255 -31.89 -9.18 5.83
CA ASN A 1255 -33.12 -8.73 6.49
C ASN A 1255 -34.37 -8.83 5.58
N GLY A 1256 -34.21 -9.27 4.33
CA GLY A 1256 -35.29 -9.43 3.36
C GLY A 1256 -35.87 -8.12 2.83
N GLN A 1257 -35.21 -6.98 3.07
CA GLN A 1257 -35.63 -5.67 2.53
C GLN A 1257 -35.30 -5.54 1.04
N ALA A 1258 -34.24 -6.22 0.59
CA ALA A 1258 -33.92 -6.42 -0.82
C ALA A 1258 -34.07 -7.90 -1.17
N GLN A 1259 -34.96 -8.22 -2.10
CA GLN A 1259 -35.24 -9.60 -2.50
C GLN A 1259 -34.18 -10.14 -3.48
N TYR A 1260 -33.52 -9.25 -4.24
CA TYR A 1260 -32.54 -9.63 -5.26
C TYR A 1260 -31.32 -8.70 -5.28
N SER A 1261 -30.17 -9.29 -5.60
CA SER A 1261 -28.97 -8.57 -6.08
C SER A 1261 -28.96 -8.62 -7.61
N ALA A 1262 -28.54 -7.53 -8.24
CA ALA A 1262 -28.25 -7.51 -9.68
C ALA A 1262 -26.88 -8.11 -9.99
#